data_AF-A0A2R9SUV4-F1
#
_entry.id   AF-A0A2R9SUV4-F1
#
_cell.length_a   1.000
_cell.length_b   1.000
_cell.length_c   1.000
_cell.angle_alpha   90.00
_cell.angle_beta   90.00
_cell.angle_gamma   90.00
#
_symmetry.space_group_name_H-M   'P 1'
#
loop_
_entity.id
_entity.type
_entity.pdbx_description
1 polymer ?
#
loop_
_entity_poly.entity_id
_entity_poly.type
_entity_poly.pdbx_seq_one_letter_code
_entity_poly.pdbx_strand_id
1 'polypeptide(L)'
;MYKPRKTYVAILFSAAVLIPFTANGVYGASMSASSVSKSITAASLFTLDELAPVSLKRNVTVKLMDMDIFAQPSGNILIYTLRYSNSSGSNVDLIDYFSEVTTTGGSTMQGKPVSSDSTPKIVPAKRSISITYYVNIGKSTKTSGVEVSLFGWDFSSSNYQKRLGSFTIPNQYSSIVPIGQSKKISMNNLPVLIRAESLQKMEYNGKVYMKVGVSLTNGGTKVLEDLGYKAYLKSAGGSVFELLPDETSSRYQIKPREKRMMYYWTEIPSYVKTDRMILQFAQEEAALNINLPVGSFKLPAAAPDNPVAKGQGIKIMMDQLPVMTRAESLQRLKLNGKVYLKVGVNLSNRGTKVLGDPGHKAYLRSAGGSVFELLPEDEVDTEGLYKIQPQQTKTIYYVAEVPSNLRTDNMMLQYTRQDEVLKMNLPVKTFKLPAAASYVPVNEYGVKKITINHHSIETQLKNASVYTENDSAKWSLQFRMKNIGEKSITIPAYELSINASEGYSIPVNSRALANLTLKPLEEKIVELSADVPLHLKQNALQLQLSEPAVTDKIIFPTAYYKIPYAQEGKNHLGLESIVENQYGTFGVKLSSYHRLPWTDEDQIAAKIRIRNTTSSSVQLPVLKAQVNAGMRDLSGTTQIVAPNDITVLAPNETVELYVLTKVPYSYHFNQLRIVLQENTGEDAVKFLTLNASALDYEMAHVAAGESYQIDTIGRKAEVRERLTTVYRDGSSNLIYTELAMTSAETRQSKPSQLVAYYKTTENQYYEAEVTQSSNSVSPGGKNLVTVWSEIPLDVNTSQLVLHIGEGVADGKLTEPGKESTGSINTIGLALSPGMIQPATNLRNVELFPYNLSITRAEGTLSESKVALDFIYDLTLNREYNVGSYDHKLILEMIDPLGKAMETSLTLGTDLTIGNHKSYSITFNNNFHKVLSGGTIRMNLYDEFQGRRVLLGSQSYPLITEANQADNDGGEGRF
;
A
#
# COMPACT_ATOMS: atom_id res chain seq x y z
N MET A 1 -24.99 64.64 31.08
CA MET A 1 -26.16 64.31 30.24
C MET A 1 -26.73 62.97 30.69
N TYR A 2 -27.90 63.04 31.31
CA TYR A 2 -28.81 61.96 31.74
C TYR A 2 -29.14 61.01 30.56
N LYS A 3 -29.37 59.69 30.66
CA LYS A 3 -30.08 58.83 31.63
C LYS A 3 -29.81 57.35 31.25
N PRO A 4 -29.89 56.38 32.18
CA PRO A 4 -29.96 54.95 31.84
C PRO A 4 -31.39 54.58 31.42
N ARG A 5 -31.57 53.75 30.39
CA ARG A 5 -32.88 53.23 29.99
C ARG A 5 -32.97 51.71 30.13
N LYS A 6 -34.06 51.33 30.81
CA LYS A 6 -34.44 50.03 31.33
C LYS A 6 -34.67 49.01 30.21
N THR A 7 -34.12 47.82 30.43
CA THR A 7 -34.46 46.57 29.76
C THR A 7 -35.91 46.19 30.10
N TYR A 8 -36.77 46.12 29.09
CA TYR A 8 -38.07 45.47 29.19
C TYR A 8 -38.00 44.14 28.46
N VAL A 9 -38.23 43.08 29.23
CA VAL A 9 -38.48 41.72 28.79
C VAL A 9 -39.86 41.69 28.09
N ALA A 10 -39.88 41.36 26.80
CA ALA A 10 -41.09 40.98 26.09
C ALA A 10 -41.09 39.46 25.94
N ILE A 11 -41.75 38.78 26.89
CA ILE A 11 -42.15 37.38 26.78
C ILE A 11 -43.30 37.33 25.77
N LEU A 12 -43.02 36.80 24.58
CA LEU A 12 -44.05 36.43 23.62
C LEU A 12 -44.46 34.99 23.91
N PHE A 13 -45.65 34.86 24.50
CA PHE A 13 -46.35 33.59 24.72
C PHE A 13 -46.60 32.91 23.37
N SER A 14 -45.86 31.84 23.10
CA SER A 14 -46.12 30.91 22.01
C SER A 14 -47.35 30.05 22.35
N ALA A 15 -48.48 30.36 21.73
CA ALA A 15 -49.67 29.52 21.75
C ALA A 15 -49.44 28.28 20.86
N ALA A 16 -49.67 27.10 21.44
CA ALA A 16 -49.64 25.82 20.75
C ALA A 16 -50.84 25.69 19.80
N VAL A 17 -50.57 25.39 18.54
CA VAL A 17 -51.55 24.90 17.57
C VAL A 17 -51.02 23.57 17.03
N LEU A 18 -51.71 22.49 17.41
CA LEU A 18 -51.55 21.13 16.87
C LEU A 18 -52.15 21.08 15.46
N ILE A 19 -51.34 20.79 14.44
CA ILE A 19 -51.81 20.40 13.09
C ILE A 19 -50.94 19.23 12.57
N PRO A 20 -51.53 18.15 12.04
CA PRO A 20 -50.81 16.97 11.56
C PRO A 20 -50.11 17.21 10.22
N PHE A 21 -48.85 16.78 10.13
CA PHE A 21 -48.05 16.75 8.89
C PHE A 21 -48.57 15.65 7.96
N THR A 22 -49.04 16.03 6.77
CA THR A 22 -49.13 15.14 5.60
C THR A 22 -48.04 15.54 4.61
N ALA A 23 -47.16 14.59 4.28
CA ALA A 23 -46.10 14.76 3.31
C ALA A 23 -46.61 14.39 1.92
N ASN A 24 -46.77 15.38 1.04
CA ASN A 24 -46.78 15.22 -0.40
C ASN A 24 -45.81 16.25 -0.99
N GLY A 25 -44.56 15.84 -1.18
CA GLY A 25 -43.53 16.60 -1.88
C GLY A 25 -43.54 16.27 -3.37
N VAL A 26 -44.01 17.23 -4.15
CA VAL A 26 -43.92 17.29 -5.61
C VAL A 26 -42.48 17.64 -5.99
N TYR A 27 -41.89 16.91 -6.94
CA TYR A 27 -40.82 17.42 -7.81
C TYR A 27 -41.28 17.24 -9.26
N GLY A 28 -41.54 18.37 -9.91
CA GLY A 28 -41.68 18.45 -11.36
C GLY A 28 -40.30 18.59 -12.01
N ALA A 29 -40.10 17.88 -13.11
CA ALA A 29 -39.22 18.29 -14.19
C ALA A 29 -39.92 17.92 -15.50
N SER A 30 -40.21 18.96 -16.28
CA SER A 30 -40.88 18.94 -17.56
C SER A 30 -40.04 18.27 -18.65
N MET A 31 -40.62 17.30 -19.36
CA MET A 31 -40.27 17.02 -20.75
C MET A 31 -41.54 16.96 -21.58
N SER A 32 -41.53 17.81 -22.60
CA SER A 32 -42.51 18.09 -23.65
C SER A 32 -43.37 16.89 -24.07
N ALA A 33 -44.60 16.85 -23.56
CA ALA A 33 -45.65 16.03 -24.16
C ALA A 33 -46.06 16.68 -25.48
N SER A 34 -45.66 16.07 -26.59
CA SER A 34 -46.27 16.36 -27.88
C SER A 34 -47.74 15.99 -27.79
N SER A 35 -48.59 16.99 -27.93
CA SER A 35 -50.03 16.89 -28.03
C SER A 35 -50.41 15.98 -29.20
N VAL A 36 -50.94 14.81 -28.92
CA VAL A 36 -51.94 14.17 -29.79
C VAL A 36 -53.15 13.87 -28.92
N SER A 37 -53.98 14.90 -28.78
CA SER A 37 -55.39 14.73 -28.45
C SER A 37 -56.05 13.96 -29.58
N LYS A 38 -56.28 12.66 -29.35
CA LYS A 38 -57.42 11.97 -29.96
C LYS A 38 -58.19 11.31 -28.83
N SER A 39 -59.24 12.00 -28.39
CA SER A 39 -60.34 11.41 -27.66
C SER A 39 -60.84 10.22 -28.47
N ILE A 40 -60.49 9.01 -28.06
CA ILE A 40 -61.22 7.83 -28.49
C ILE A 40 -62.52 7.87 -27.68
N THR A 41 -63.55 8.46 -28.27
CA THR A 41 -64.93 8.17 -27.88
C THR A 41 -65.06 6.65 -27.83
N ALA A 42 -65.24 6.11 -26.63
CA ALA A 42 -65.52 4.70 -26.45
C ALA A 42 -66.79 4.38 -27.23
N ALA A 43 -66.67 3.61 -28.32
CA ALA A 43 -67.83 3.04 -28.97
C ALA A 43 -68.59 2.24 -27.90
N SER A 44 -69.88 2.56 -27.70
CA SER A 44 -70.76 1.81 -26.81
C SER A 44 -70.76 0.34 -27.25
N LEU A 45 -70.21 -0.54 -26.42
CA LEU A 45 -70.28 -1.98 -26.63
C LEU A 45 -71.74 -2.41 -26.52
N PHE A 46 -72.22 -3.14 -27.52
CA PHE A 46 -73.57 -3.69 -27.51
C PHE A 46 -73.67 -4.74 -26.40
N THR A 47 -74.70 -4.67 -25.56
CA THR A 47 -74.95 -5.67 -24.51
C THR A 47 -75.98 -6.69 -24.99
N LEU A 48 -75.81 -7.98 -24.69
CA LEU A 48 -76.77 -9.02 -25.11
C LEU A 48 -78.18 -8.78 -24.55
N ASP A 49 -78.29 -7.99 -23.48
CA ASP A 49 -79.56 -7.58 -22.91
C ASP A 49 -80.44 -6.74 -23.85
N GLU A 50 -79.83 -6.09 -24.85
CA GLU A 50 -80.51 -5.33 -25.90
C GLU A 50 -81.15 -6.23 -26.98
N LEU A 51 -80.80 -7.53 -27.03
CA LEU A 51 -81.46 -8.48 -27.92
C LEU A 51 -82.87 -8.79 -27.44
N ALA A 52 -83.83 -8.70 -28.36
CA ALA A 52 -85.21 -9.08 -28.09
C ALA A 52 -85.30 -10.58 -27.75
N PRO A 53 -86.14 -10.98 -26.78
CA PRO A 53 -86.36 -12.37 -26.47
C PRO A 53 -87.09 -13.09 -27.63
N VAL A 54 -86.80 -14.38 -27.82
CA VAL A 54 -87.47 -15.24 -28.79
C VAL A 54 -88.64 -15.96 -28.10
N SER A 55 -89.83 -15.97 -28.72
CA SER A 55 -90.97 -16.71 -28.19
C SER A 55 -90.89 -18.18 -28.62
N LEU A 56 -90.91 -19.10 -27.66
CA LEU A 56 -90.97 -20.55 -27.94
C LEU A 56 -92.40 -21.01 -28.17
N LYS A 57 -93.31 -20.53 -27.33
CA LYS A 57 -94.77 -20.68 -27.42
C LYS A 57 -95.44 -19.53 -26.66
N ARG A 58 -96.78 -19.49 -26.68
CA ARG A 58 -97.55 -18.48 -25.92
C ARG A 58 -97.09 -18.46 -24.45
N ASN A 59 -96.71 -17.29 -23.95
CA ASN A 59 -96.25 -17.04 -22.57
C ASN A 59 -94.92 -17.73 -22.18
N VAL A 60 -94.13 -18.21 -23.14
CA VAL A 60 -92.80 -18.77 -22.90
C VAL A 60 -91.80 -18.10 -23.83
N THR A 61 -90.79 -17.49 -23.25
CA THR A 61 -89.76 -16.74 -23.98
C THR A 61 -88.36 -17.17 -23.56
N VAL A 62 -87.40 -16.99 -24.46
CA VAL A 62 -85.98 -17.22 -24.22
C VAL A 62 -85.22 -15.94 -24.48
N LYS A 63 -84.26 -15.62 -23.62
CA LYS A 63 -83.31 -14.53 -23.81
C LYS A 63 -81.88 -15.07 -23.76
N LEU A 64 -81.03 -14.60 -24.65
CA LEU A 64 -79.59 -14.85 -24.58
C LEU A 64 -78.96 -13.91 -23.56
N MET A 65 -78.30 -14.46 -22.54
CA MET A 65 -77.77 -13.71 -21.40
C MET A 65 -76.26 -13.50 -21.44
N ASP A 66 -75.51 -14.53 -21.86
CA ASP A 66 -74.05 -14.49 -21.93
C ASP A 66 -73.55 -15.33 -23.10
N MET A 67 -72.36 -15.03 -23.59
CA MET A 67 -71.68 -15.78 -24.64
C MET A 67 -70.17 -15.53 -24.60
N ASP A 68 -69.34 -16.58 -24.55
CA ASP A 68 -67.88 -16.42 -24.58
C ASP A 68 -67.19 -17.59 -25.30
N ILE A 69 -65.95 -17.39 -25.76
CA ILE A 69 -65.15 -18.40 -26.47
C ILE A 69 -63.85 -18.67 -25.71
N PHE A 70 -63.57 -19.95 -25.48
CA PHE A 70 -62.29 -20.42 -24.98
C PHE A 70 -61.58 -21.30 -26.01
N ALA A 71 -60.31 -21.01 -26.28
CA ALA A 71 -59.52 -21.76 -27.24
C ALA A 71 -58.84 -22.96 -26.57
N GLN A 72 -58.96 -24.15 -27.16
CA GLN A 72 -58.44 -25.40 -26.59
C GLN A 72 -57.87 -26.31 -27.68
N PRO A 73 -57.00 -27.29 -27.34
CA PRO A 73 -56.39 -28.20 -28.31
C PRO A 73 -57.42 -28.98 -29.16
N SER A 74 -58.58 -29.31 -28.59
CA SER A 74 -59.67 -30.02 -29.26
C SER A 74 -60.57 -29.13 -30.13
N GLY A 75 -60.30 -27.82 -30.19
CA GLY A 75 -61.13 -26.82 -30.85
C GLY A 75 -61.61 -25.73 -29.89
N ASN A 76 -62.01 -24.58 -30.44
CA ASN A 76 -62.55 -23.48 -29.66
C ASN A 76 -63.94 -23.86 -29.14
N ILE A 77 -64.16 -23.72 -27.84
CA ILE A 77 -65.45 -23.96 -27.21
C ILE A 77 -66.17 -22.62 -27.06
N LEU A 78 -67.33 -22.49 -27.69
CA LEU A 78 -68.27 -21.41 -27.43
C LEU A 78 -69.20 -21.85 -26.30
N ILE A 79 -69.35 -21.01 -25.29
CA ILE A 79 -70.43 -21.13 -24.31
C ILE A 79 -71.46 -20.04 -24.55
N TYR A 80 -72.71 -20.32 -24.21
CA TYR A 80 -73.77 -19.32 -24.18
C TYR A 80 -74.86 -19.70 -23.18
N THR A 81 -75.43 -18.70 -22.51
CA THR A 81 -76.45 -18.92 -21.48
C THR A 81 -77.80 -18.43 -21.97
N LEU A 82 -78.78 -19.33 -21.99
CA LEU A 82 -80.17 -19.02 -22.34
C LEU A 82 -81.02 -18.96 -21.08
N ARG A 83 -81.73 -17.84 -20.88
CA ARG A 83 -82.73 -17.69 -19.82
C ARG A 83 -84.11 -17.98 -20.37
N TYR A 84 -84.70 -19.08 -19.92
CA TYR A 84 -86.07 -19.48 -20.24
C TYR A 84 -87.00 -18.86 -19.22
N SER A 85 -87.99 -18.10 -19.68
CA SER A 85 -89.00 -17.43 -18.85
C SER A 85 -90.39 -17.95 -19.18
N ASN A 86 -91.02 -18.61 -18.21
CA ASN A 86 -92.36 -19.17 -18.31
C ASN A 86 -93.34 -18.32 -17.49
N SER A 87 -94.14 -17.49 -18.16
CA SER A 87 -95.21 -16.71 -17.53
C SER A 87 -96.58 -17.42 -17.57
N SER A 88 -96.63 -18.66 -18.08
CA SER A 88 -97.85 -19.46 -18.13
C SER A 88 -98.22 -20.09 -16.78
N GLY A 89 -99.42 -20.67 -16.70
CA GLY A 89 -99.92 -21.39 -15.52
C GLY A 89 -99.44 -22.83 -15.39
N SER A 90 -98.71 -23.37 -16.37
CA SER A 90 -98.24 -24.77 -16.40
C SER A 90 -96.73 -24.86 -16.54
N ASN A 91 -96.16 -25.99 -16.14
CA ASN A 91 -94.75 -26.30 -16.37
C ASN A 91 -94.45 -26.42 -17.88
N VAL A 92 -93.21 -26.15 -18.29
CA VAL A 92 -92.74 -26.26 -19.67
C VAL A 92 -91.59 -27.24 -19.72
N ASP A 93 -91.70 -28.31 -20.51
CA ASP A 93 -90.59 -29.24 -20.73
C ASP A 93 -89.59 -28.61 -21.72
N LEU A 94 -88.30 -28.66 -21.37
CA LEU A 94 -87.23 -28.17 -22.23
C LEU A 94 -86.71 -29.23 -23.19
N ILE A 95 -87.13 -30.49 -23.07
CA ILE A 95 -86.83 -31.54 -24.06
C ILE A 95 -87.42 -31.21 -25.43
N ASP A 96 -88.49 -30.41 -25.45
CA ASP A 96 -89.20 -29.98 -26.64
C ASP A 96 -88.42 -28.95 -27.47
N TYR A 97 -87.33 -28.40 -26.91
CA TYR A 97 -86.58 -27.31 -27.49
C TYR A 97 -85.08 -27.58 -27.48
N PHE A 98 -84.39 -27.16 -28.52
CA PHE A 98 -82.93 -27.18 -28.57
C PHE A 98 -82.40 -25.96 -29.30
N SER A 99 -81.10 -25.73 -29.19
CA SER A 99 -80.43 -24.62 -29.83
C SER A 99 -79.30 -25.11 -30.73
N GLU A 100 -79.12 -24.43 -31.85
CA GLU A 100 -78.00 -24.64 -32.77
C GLU A 100 -77.24 -23.33 -32.95
N VAL A 101 -75.92 -23.45 -33.04
CA VAL A 101 -75.01 -22.35 -33.25
C VAL A 101 -74.49 -22.41 -34.67
N THR A 102 -74.71 -21.35 -35.44
CA THR A 102 -74.11 -21.15 -36.75
C THR A 102 -72.96 -20.15 -36.61
N THR A 103 -71.76 -20.59 -36.96
CA THR A 103 -70.56 -19.74 -36.95
C THR A 103 -70.52 -18.82 -38.16
N THR A 104 -69.70 -17.76 -38.11
CA THR A 104 -69.48 -16.86 -39.25
C THR A 104 -68.90 -17.55 -40.49
N GLY A 105 -68.28 -18.72 -40.33
CA GLY A 105 -67.83 -19.57 -41.43
C GLY A 105 -68.92 -20.46 -42.04
N GLY A 106 -70.16 -20.39 -41.55
CA GLY A 106 -71.31 -21.15 -42.05
C GLY A 106 -71.49 -22.55 -41.47
N SER A 107 -70.59 -23.02 -40.59
CA SER A 107 -70.78 -24.30 -39.89
C SER A 107 -71.87 -24.17 -38.83
N THR A 108 -72.78 -25.15 -38.75
CA THR A 108 -73.85 -25.25 -37.75
C THR A 108 -73.65 -26.46 -36.83
N MET A 109 -73.83 -26.27 -35.52
CA MET A 109 -73.63 -27.30 -34.49
C MET A 109 -74.67 -27.16 -33.37
N GLN A 110 -75.23 -28.27 -32.90
CA GLN A 110 -76.18 -28.26 -31.78
C GLN A 110 -75.48 -27.99 -30.44
N GLY A 111 -76.04 -27.09 -29.63
CA GLY A 111 -75.53 -26.82 -28.29
C GLY A 111 -75.92 -27.88 -27.29
N LYS A 112 -75.01 -28.20 -26.37
CA LYS A 112 -75.21 -29.18 -25.30
C LYS A 112 -75.14 -28.47 -23.94
N PRO A 113 -76.03 -28.76 -22.98
CA PRO A 113 -75.94 -28.16 -21.66
C PRO A 113 -74.63 -28.59 -20.97
N VAL A 114 -74.05 -27.68 -20.18
CA VAL A 114 -72.91 -28.00 -19.29
C VAL A 114 -73.38 -28.93 -18.16
N SER A 115 -72.46 -29.67 -17.52
CA SER A 115 -72.81 -30.68 -16.53
C SER A 115 -73.66 -30.14 -15.37
N SER A 116 -73.31 -28.95 -14.86
CA SER A 116 -74.07 -28.26 -13.78
C SER A 116 -75.51 -27.90 -14.17
N ASP A 117 -75.76 -27.71 -15.47
CA ASP A 117 -77.07 -27.35 -16.03
C ASP A 117 -77.68 -28.51 -16.85
N SER A 118 -77.19 -29.74 -16.69
CA SER A 118 -77.72 -30.94 -17.36
C SER A 118 -79.07 -31.41 -16.76
N THR A 119 -79.41 -30.93 -15.56
CA THR A 119 -80.59 -31.29 -14.78
C THR A 119 -81.73 -30.24 -14.69
N PRO A 120 -82.05 -29.48 -15.75
CA PRO A 120 -83.41 -28.92 -15.87
C PRO A 120 -84.14 -29.44 -17.11
N LYS A 121 -85.02 -30.40 -16.90
CA LYS A 121 -85.99 -30.84 -17.93
C LYS A 121 -87.25 -29.96 -17.94
N ILE A 122 -87.48 -29.14 -16.91
CA ILE A 122 -88.72 -28.38 -16.75
C ILE A 122 -88.43 -26.93 -16.31
N VAL A 123 -89.09 -25.96 -16.94
CA VAL A 123 -89.24 -24.59 -16.43
C VAL A 123 -90.57 -24.48 -15.66
N PRO A 124 -90.55 -24.30 -14.33
CA PRO A 124 -91.79 -24.23 -13.55
C PRO A 124 -92.69 -23.06 -13.97
N ALA A 125 -93.99 -23.19 -13.75
CA ALA A 125 -94.95 -22.11 -13.96
C ALA A 125 -94.53 -20.82 -13.22
N LYS A 126 -94.64 -19.67 -13.87
CA LYS A 126 -94.29 -18.34 -13.34
C LYS A 126 -92.82 -18.20 -12.88
N ARG A 127 -91.92 -19.06 -13.34
CA ARG A 127 -90.49 -19.03 -13.00
C ARG A 127 -89.62 -18.81 -14.24
N SER A 128 -88.35 -18.52 -13.98
CA SER A 128 -87.32 -18.52 -15.02
C SER A 128 -86.13 -19.33 -14.55
N ILE A 129 -85.48 -20.01 -15.47
CA ILE A 129 -84.22 -20.72 -15.24
C ILE A 129 -83.22 -20.32 -16.32
N SER A 130 -81.94 -20.35 -15.98
CA SER A 130 -80.86 -20.12 -16.94
C SER A 130 -80.14 -21.45 -17.17
N ILE A 131 -79.84 -21.76 -18.43
CA ILE A 131 -79.10 -22.96 -18.82
C ILE A 131 -77.94 -22.51 -19.69
N THR A 132 -76.73 -22.93 -19.32
CA THR A 132 -75.52 -22.69 -20.09
C THR A 132 -75.27 -23.86 -21.02
N TYR A 133 -75.14 -23.57 -22.30
CA TYR A 133 -74.80 -24.53 -23.34
C TYR A 133 -73.36 -24.31 -23.79
N TYR A 134 -72.72 -25.38 -24.27
CA TYR A 134 -71.43 -25.34 -24.92
C TYR A 134 -71.50 -25.99 -26.30
N VAL A 135 -70.61 -25.57 -27.20
CA VAL A 135 -70.44 -26.15 -28.52
C VAL A 135 -69.00 -25.97 -29.00
N ASN A 136 -68.45 -26.99 -29.66
CA ASN A 136 -67.13 -26.89 -30.29
C ASN A 136 -67.27 -26.25 -31.67
N ILE A 137 -66.76 -25.02 -31.81
CA ILE A 137 -66.85 -24.21 -33.04
C ILE A 137 -65.56 -24.30 -33.89
N GLY A 138 -64.75 -25.34 -33.68
CA GLY A 138 -63.53 -25.60 -34.44
C GLY A 138 -62.51 -24.47 -34.28
N LYS A 139 -62.12 -23.83 -35.40
CA LYS A 139 -61.12 -22.75 -35.40
C LYS A 139 -61.73 -21.34 -35.31
N SER A 140 -63.05 -21.20 -35.21
CA SER A 140 -63.70 -19.89 -35.14
C SER A 140 -63.35 -19.16 -33.85
N THR A 141 -62.89 -17.90 -33.94
CA THR A 141 -62.33 -17.14 -32.81
C THR A 141 -63.18 -15.94 -32.37
N LYS A 142 -64.34 -15.71 -32.98
CA LYS A 142 -65.17 -14.52 -32.75
C LYS A 142 -66.60 -14.90 -32.40
N THR A 143 -67.16 -14.22 -31.41
CA THR A 143 -68.59 -14.28 -31.06
C THR A 143 -69.44 -13.39 -31.98
N SER A 144 -68.87 -12.28 -32.47
CA SER A 144 -69.53 -11.39 -33.44
C SER A 144 -69.93 -12.14 -34.71
N GLY A 145 -71.18 -12.01 -35.12
CA GLY A 145 -71.74 -12.67 -36.30
C GLY A 145 -72.10 -14.14 -36.12
N VAL A 146 -71.91 -14.70 -34.90
CA VAL A 146 -72.48 -16.00 -34.55
C VAL A 146 -74.00 -15.87 -34.49
N GLU A 147 -74.71 -16.92 -34.91
CA GLU A 147 -76.16 -17.01 -34.78
C GLU A 147 -76.52 -18.18 -33.86
N VAL A 148 -77.31 -17.91 -32.82
CA VAL A 148 -77.91 -18.95 -31.96
C VAL A 148 -79.37 -19.11 -32.37
N SER A 149 -79.67 -20.14 -33.16
CA SER A 149 -81.03 -20.48 -33.56
C SER A 149 -81.70 -21.39 -32.53
N LEU A 150 -82.98 -21.14 -32.24
CA LEU A 150 -83.81 -21.96 -31.37
C LEU A 150 -84.80 -22.77 -32.21
N PHE A 151 -84.92 -24.05 -31.89
CA PHE A 151 -85.78 -25.00 -32.58
C PHE A 151 -86.70 -25.70 -31.59
N GLY A 152 -87.86 -26.13 -32.10
CA GLY A 152 -88.72 -27.11 -31.44
C GLY A 152 -89.03 -28.26 -32.39
N TRP A 153 -89.50 -29.38 -31.85
CA TRP A 153 -89.89 -30.53 -32.66
C TRP A 153 -91.20 -30.26 -33.42
N ASP A 154 -91.18 -30.52 -34.73
CA ASP A 154 -92.37 -30.47 -35.60
C ASP A 154 -92.42 -31.74 -36.45
N PHE A 155 -93.17 -32.72 -35.95
CA PHE A 155 -93.29 -34.04 -36.58
C PHE A 155 -93.98 -34.00 -37.96
N SER A 156 -94.48 -32.85 -38.41
CA SER A 156 -95.03 -32.65 -39.75
C SER A 156 -94.00 -32.18 -40.79
N SER A 157 -92.80 -31.78 -40.36
CA SER A 157 -91.70 -31.34 -41.24
C SER A 157 -90.78 -32.49 -41.63
N SER A 158 -90.12 -32.39 -42.81
CA SER A 158 -89.27 -33.46 -43.35
C SER A 158 -88.01 -33.77 -42.53
N ASN A 159 -87.57 -32.83 -41.69
CA ASN A 159 -86.45 -32.99 -40.76
C ASN A 159 -86.89 -33.00 -39.29
N TYR A 160 -88.20 -33.02 -39.03
CA TYR A 160 -88.82 -32.97 -37.70
C TYR A 160 -88.50 -31.72 -36.86
N GLN A 161 -88.01 -30.64 -37.47
CA GLN A 161 -87.56 -29.45 -36.76
C GLN A 161 -88.27 -28.19 -37.27
N LYS A 162 -88.73 -27.36 -36.34
CA LYS A 162 -89.27 -26.03 -36.62
C LYS A 162 -88.41 -24.96 -35.96
N ARG A 163 -87.88 -24.04 -36.77
CA ARG A 163 -87.15 -22.87 -36.28
C ARG A 163 -88.13 -21.89 -35.62
N LEU A 164 -87.90 -21.59 -34.35
CA LEU A 164 -88.75 -20.73 -33.52
C LEU A 164 -88.24 -19.28 -33.49
N GLY A 165 -86.94 -19.08 -33.72
CA GLY A 165 -86.30 -17.78 -33.83
C GLY A 165 -84.79 -17.90 -33.68
N SER A 166 -84.10 -16.77 -33.62
CA SER A 166 -82.64 -16.75 -33.52
C SER A 166 -82.12 -15.47 -32.85
N PHE A 167 -80.92 -15.58 -32.27
CA PHE A 167 -80.12 -14.45 -31.83
C PHE A 167 -78.92 -14.30 -32.77
N THR A 168 -78.87 -13.21 -33.55
CA THR A 168 -77.68 -12.86 -34.34
C THR A 168 -76.83 -11.89 -33.53
N ILE A 169 -75.59 -12.28 -33.23
CA ILE A 169 -74.70 -11.50 -32.37
C ILE A 169 -74.13 -10.31 -33.16
N PRO A 170 -74.36 -9.06 -32.72
CA PRO A 170 -73.86 -7.89 -33.43
C PRO A 170 -72.34 -7.79 -33.45
N ASN A 171 -71.79 -7.11 -34.46
CA ASN A 171 -70.35 -6.90 -34.60
C ASN A 171 -69.71 -6.12 -33.43
N GLN A 172 -70.52 -5.36 -32.70
CA GLN A 172 -70.09 -4.56 -31.55
C GLN A 172 -70.08 -5.35 -30.22
N TYR A 173 -70.56 -6.59 -30.19
CA TYR A 173 -70.55 -7.41 -28.98
C TYR A 173 -69.14 -7.93 -28.69
N SER A 174 -68.73 -7.87 -27.42
CA SER A 174 -67.52 -8.52 -26.93
C SER A 174 -67.70 -8.97 -25.48
N SER A 175 -67.39 -10.23 -25.20
CA SER A 175 -67.30 -10.80 -23.85
C SER A 175 -66.04 -10.38 -23.09
N ILE A 176 -65.10 -9.70 -23.77
CA ILE A 176 -63.79 -9.34 -23.23
C ILE A 176 -63.88 -8.00 -22.51
N VAL A 177 -63.65 -8.04 -21.19
CA VAL A 177 -63.64 -6.87 -20.31
C VAL A 177 -62.55 -5.89 -20.74
N PRO A 178 -62.88 -4.60 -20.98
CA PRO A 178 -61.91 -3.59 -21.36
C PRO A 178 -60.83 -3.34 -20.28
N ILE A 179 -59.69 -2.79 -20.71
CA ILE A 179 -58.59 -2.42 -19.80
C ILE A 179 -59.12 -1.49 -18.71
N GLY A 180 -58.76 -1.78 -17.46
CA GLY A 180 -59.12 -0.98 -16.30
C GLY A 180 -60.48 -1.28 -15.69
N GLN A 181 -61.36 -2.01 -16.38
CA GLN A 181 -62.66 -2.43 -15.86
C GLN A 181 -62.59 -3.77 -15.13
N SER A 182 -63.53 -3.99 -14.21
CA SER A 182 -63.65 -5.22 -13.43
C SER A 182 -64.90 -6.00 -13.80
N LYS A 183 -64.85 -7.33 -13.73
CA LYS A 183 -66.01 -8.22 -13.89
C LYS A 183 -66.27 -8.96 -12.59
N LYS A 184 -67.53 -9.00 -12.16
CA LYS A 184 -67.97 -9.82 -11.05
C LYS A 184 -68.28 -11.21 -11.57
N ILE A 185 -67.66 -12.23 -10.99
CA ILE A 185 -67.92 -13.63 -11.30
C ILE A 185 -68.18 -14.43 -10.02
N SER A 186 -68.86 -15.56 -10.13
CA SER A 186 -68.99 -16.50 -9.02
C SER A 186 -67.79 -17.43 -9.04
N MET A 187 -67.03 -17.50 -7.94
CA MET A 187 -65.92 -18.43 -7.74
C MET A 187 -66.20 -19.25 -6.50
N ASN A 188 -66.32 -20.58 -6.63
CA ASN A 188 -66.71 -21.47 -5.52
C ASN A 188 -67.97 -21.00 -4.77
N ASN A 189 -69.00 -20.60 -5.53
CA ASN A 189 -70.26 -20.01 -5.04
C ASN A 189 -70.12 -18.68 -4.26
N LEU A 190 -68.96 -18.02 -4.35
CA LEU A 190 -68.73 -16.70 -3.77
C LEU A 190 -68.61 -15.64 -4.87
N PRO A 191 -69.25 -14.47 -4.70
CA PRO A 191 -69.07 -13.37 -5.65
C PRO A 191 -67.68 -12.76 -5.51
N VAL A 192 -66.87 -12.83 -6.56
CA VAL A 192 -65.51 -12.25 -6.62
C VAL A 192 -65.45 -11.22 -7.73
N LEU A 193 -64.97 -10.01 -7.40
CA LEU A 193 -64.70 -8.96 -8.38
C LEU A 193 -63.26 -9.10 -8.87
N ILE A 194 -63.09 -9.24 -10.18
CA ILE A 194 -61.78 -9.48 -10.82
C ILE A 194 -61.43 -8.32 -11.71
N ARG A 195 -60.16 -7.89 -11.64
CA ARG A 195 -59.59 -6.87 -12.53
C ARG A 195 -58.21 -7.30 -13.00
N ALA A 196 -57.96 -7.22 -14.31
CA ALA A 196 -56.61 -7.33 -14.86
C ALA A 196 -55.87 -6.00 -14.64
N GLU A 197 -54.75 -6.05 -13.92
CA GLU A 197 -54.05 -4.87 -13.43
C GLU A 197 -52.78 -4.58 -14.25
N SER A 198 -51.99 -5.61 -14.59
CA SER A 198 -50.71 -5.42 -15.27
C SER A 198 -50.28 -6.60 -16.12
N LEU A 199 -49.45 -6.32 -17.12
CA LEU A 199 -48.70 -7.28 -17.92
C LEU A 199 -47.25 -6.80 -17.99
N GLN A 200 -46.31 -7.63 -17.56
CA GLN A 200 -44.87 -7.34 -17.63
C GLN A 200 -44.18 -8.42 -18.46
N LYS A 201 -43.26 -7.99 -19.32
CA LYS A 201 -42.38 -8.86 -20.10
C LYS A 201 -40.98 -8.83 -19.51
N MET A 202 -40.45 -10.00 -19.19
CA MET A 202 -39.11 -10.20 -18.65
C MET A 202 -38.33 -11.17 -19.52
N GLU A 203 -37.05 -10.89 -19.75
CA GLU A 203 -36.18 -11.75 -20.56
C GLU A 203 -35.04 -12.27 -19.69
N TYR A 204 -34.90 -13.60 -19.63
CA TYR A 204 -33.90 -14.27 -18.82
C TYR A 204 -33.42 -15.56 -19.51
N ASN A 205 -32.10 -15.73 -19.62
CA ASN A 205 -31.47 -16.90 -20.24
C ASN A 205 -32.04 -17.26 -21.63
N GLY A 206 -32.28 -16.24 -22.47
CA GLY A 206 -32.87 -16.42 -23.81
C GLY A 206 -34.38 -16.73 -23.83
N LYS A 207 -35.01 -16.92 -22.67
CA LYS A 207 -36.44 -17.19 -22.50
C LYS A 207 -37.20 -15.90 -22.20
N VAL A 208 -38.47 -15.86 -22.60
CA VAL A 208 -39.37 -14.74 -22.33
C VAL A 208 -40.41 -15.18 -21.32
N TYR A 209 -40.47 -14.46 -20.21
CA TYR A 209 -41.43 -14.66 -19.13
C TYR A 209 -42.44 -13.54 -19.12
N MET A 210 -43.71 -13.90 -19.01
CA MET A 210 -44.81 -12.95 -18.86
C MET A 210 -45.33 -13.01 -17.43
N LYS A 211 -45.36 -11.87 -16.76
CA LYS A 211 -45.96 -11.71 -15.43
C LYS A 211 -47.28 -10.96 -15.56
N VAL A 212 -48.37 -11.57 -15.11
CA VAL A 212 -49.72 -11.00 -15.15
C VAL A 212 -50.18 -10.69 -13.73
N GLY A 213 -50.47 -9.42 -13.47
CA GLY A 213 -51.08 -9.00 -12.22
C GLY A 213 -52.61 -9.00 -12.32
N VAL A 214 -53.28 -9.70 -11.41
CA VAL A 214 -54.74 -9.72 -11.26
C VAL A 214 -55.14 -9.30 -9.85
N SER A 215 -56.08 -8.35 -9.72
CA SER A 215 -56.68 -8.06 -8.41
C SER A 215 -57.98 -8.82 -8.24
N LEU A 216 -58.14 -9.46 -7.08
CA LEU A 216 -59.33 -10.16 -6.66
C LEU A 216 -59.91 -9.46 -5.43
N THR A 217 -61.21 -9.15 -5.44
CA THR A 217 -61.93 -8.66 -4.26
C THR A 217 -63.02 -9.64 -3.90
N ASN A 218 -62.91 -10.24 -2.71
CA ASN A 218 -63.92 -11.17 -2.20
C ASN A 218 -65.16 -10.39 -1.74
N GLY A 219 -66.23 -10.43 -2.53
CA GLY A 219 -67.52 -9.81 -2.21
C GLY A 219 -68.44 -10.70 -1.37
N GLY A 220 -68.02 -11.92 -1.02
CA GLY A 220 -68.78 -12.88 -0.23
C GLY A 220 -68.60 -12.69 1.28
N THR A 221 -69.22 -13.59 2.05
CA THR A 221 -69.15 -13.62 3.53
C THR A 221 -68.23 -14.69 4.08
N LYS A 222 -67.68 -15.57 3.21
CA LYS A 222 -66.72 -16.63 3.56
C LYS A 222 -65.35 -16.35 2.95
N VAL A 223 -64.30 -16.95 3.52
CA VAL A 223 -62.93 -16.88 2.97
C VAL A 223 -62.89 -17.61 1.63
N LEU A 224 -62.14 -17.06 0.66
CA LEU A 224 -61.82 -17.73 -0.60
C LEU A 224 -60.44 -18.41 -0.45
N GLU A 225 -60.41 -19.75 -0.46
CA GLU A 225 -59.22 -20.58 -0.14
C GLU A 225 -58.65 -21.37 -1.34
N ASP A 226 -59.40 -21.44 -2.43
CA ASP A 226 -58.99 -22.00 -3.72
C ASP A 226 -59.75 -21.22 -4.81
N LEU A 227 -59.10 -20.98 -5.95
CA LEU A 227 -59.74 -20.36 -7.09
C LEU A 227 -60.58 -21.40 -7.81
N GLY A 228 -60.13 -22.66 -7.96
CA GLY A 228 -60.83 -23.64 -8.79
C GLY A 228 -60.90 -23.27 -10.29
N TYR A 229 -60.13 -22.26 -10.70
CA TYR A 229 -60.03 -21.78 -12.08
C TYR A 229 -58.57 -21.77 -12.52
N LYS A 230 -58.35 -22.09 -13.80
CA LYS A 230 -57.06 -21.94 -14.47
C LYS A 230 -57.01 -20.59 -15.17
N ALA A 231 -55.86 -19.93 -15.13
CA ALA A 231 -55.60 -18.68 -15.84
C ALA A 231 -54.81 -18.97 -17.11
N TYR A 232 -55.08 -18.23 -18.17
CA TYR A 232 -54.39 -18.37 -19.45
C TYR A 232 -54.10 -17.00 -20.06
N LEU A 233 -52.93 -16.91 -20.71
CA LEU A 233 -52.52 -15.76 -21.50
C LEU A 233 -52.71 -16.07 -22.98
N LYS A 234 -53.61 -15.32 -23.63
CA LYS A 234 -53.87 -15.45 -25.07
C LYS A 234 -53.22 -14.29 -25.84
N SER A 235 -52.39 -14.64 -26.81
CA SER A 235 -51.78 -13.69 -27.75
C SER A 235 -52.79 -13.20 -28.80
N ALA A 236 -52.52 -12.05 -29.42
CA ALA A 236 -53.34 -11.56 -30.54
C ALA A 236 -53.37 -12.52 -31.75
N GLY A 237 -52.34 -13.35 -31.90
CA GLY A 237 -52.27 -14.40 -32.93
C GLY A 237 -53.08 -15.65 -32.61
N GLY A 238 -53.67 -15.75 -31.40
CA GLY A 238 -54.53 -16.86 -30.98
C GLY A 238 -53.83 -17.94 -30.15
N SER A 239 -52.50 -17.94 -30.05
CA SER A 239 -51.77 -18.85 -29.14
C SER A 239 -52.15 -18.60 -27.69
N VAL A 240 -52.31 -19.67 -26.92
CA VAL A 240 -52.72 -19.66 -25.50
C VAL A 240 -51.64 -20.32 -24.66
N PHE A 241 -51.26 -19.67 -23.55
CA PHE A 241 -50.26 -20.15 -22.60
C PHE A 241 -50.88 -20.23 -21.21
N GLU A 242 -50.74 -21.36 -20.54
CA GLU A 242 -51.22 -21.51 -19.15
C GLU A 242 -50.41 -20.60 -18.22
N LEU A 243 -51.12 -19.90 -17.34
CA LEU A 243 -50.57 -18.98 -16.34
C LEU A 243 -50.60 -19.66 -14.98
N LEU A 244 -49.42 -19.84 -14.39
CA LEU A 244 -49.25 -20.46 -13.09
C LEU A 244 -49.05 -19.38 -12.02
N PRO A 245 -49.74 -19.45 -10.86
CA PRO A 245 -49.53 -18.49 -9.79
C PRO A 245 -48.13 -18.64 -9.19
N ASP A 246 -47.48 -17.53 -8.83
CA ASP A 246 -46.22 -17.59 -8.06
C ASP A 246 -46.46 -18.09 -6.63
N GLU A 247 -45.39 -18.40 -5.91
CA GLU A 247 -45.46 -18.93 -4.54
C GLU A 247 -46.37 -18.08 -3.63
N THR A 248 -46.25 -16.75 -3.68
CA THR A 248 -47.06 -15.81 -2.88
C THR A 248 -48.53 -15.74 -3.29
N SER A 249 -48.84 -16.24 -4.49
CA SER A 249 -50.15 -16.30 -5.12
C SER A 249 -50.73 -17.72 -5.15
N SER A 250 -50.00 -18.74 -4.70
CA SER A 250 -50.39 -20.15 -4.79
C SER A 250 -51.15 -20.66 -3.57
N ARG A 251 -50.92 -20.07 -2.38
CA ARG A 251 -51.59 -20.40 -1.11
C ARG A 251 -52.22 -19.13 -0.52
N TYR A 252 -53.54 -18.97 -0.64
CA TYR A 252 -54.22 -17.77 -0.16
C TYR A 252 -55.51 -18.07 0.57
N GLN A 253 -55.78 -17.25 1.57
CA GLN A 253 -57.08 -17.04 2.20
C GLN A 253 -57.44 -15.58 1.96
N ILE A 254 -58.32 -15.28 0.99
CA ILE A 254 -58.81 -13.91 0.78
C ILE A 254 -60.04 -13.73 1.67
N LYS A 255 -59.90 -12.92 2.72
CA LYS A 255 -60.96 -12.69 3.70
C LYS A 255 -62.15 -11.96 3.06
N PRO A 256 -63.35 -12.04 3.64
CA PRO A 256 -64.49 -11.24 3.21
C PRO A 256 -64.12 -9.75 3.07
N ARG A 257 -64.47 -9.14 1.94
CA ARG A 257 -64.19 -7.75 1.56
C ARG A 257 -62.72 -7.38 1.34
N GLU A 258 -61.80 -8.34 1.46
CA GLU A 258 -60.38 -8.10 1.17
C GLU A 258 -60.16 -7.98 -0.35
N LYS A 259 -59.38 -6.97 -0.74
CA LYS A 259 -58.80 -6.88 -2.09
C LYS A 259 -57.36 -7.38 -2.02
N ARG A 260 -57.04 -8.43 -2.78
CA ARG A 260 -55.69 -8.99 -2.88
C ARG A 260 -55.18 -8.93 -4.31
N MET A 261 -53.88 -8.68 -4.43
CA MET A 261 -53.15 -8.70 -5.69
C MET A 261 -52.52 -10.08 -5.87
N MET A 262 -52.76 -10.71 -7.03
CA MET A 262 -52.23 -12.02 -7.41
C MET A 262 -51.33 -11.86 -8.63
N TYR A 263 -50.25 -12.62 -8.69
CA TYR A 263 -49.34 -12.64 -9.83
C TYR A 263 -49.24 -14.04 -10.43
N TYR A 264 -49.44 -14.10 -11.74
CA TYR A 264 -49.30 -15.32 -12.52
C TYR A 264 -48.16 -15.19 -13.53
N TRP A 265 -47.55 -16.31 -13.84
CA TRP A 265 -46.38 -16.40 -14.70
C TRP A 265 -46.56 -17.44 -15.78
N THR A 266 -45.94 -17.20 -16.93
CA THR A 266 -45.81 -18.20 -17.99
C THR A 266 -44.56 -17.90 -18.83
N GLU A 267 -43.94 -18.96 -19.36
CA GLU A 267 -42.88 -18.86 -20.36
C GLU A 267 -43.52 -18.85 -21.75
N ILE A 268 -43.16 -17.86 -22.57
CA ILE A 268 -43.61 -17.77 -23.97
C ILE A 268 -42.41 -17.82 -24.91
N PRO A 269 -42.58 -18.33 -26.14
CA PRO A 269 -41.56 -18.21 -27.17
C PRO A 269 -41.26 -16.74 -27.52
N SER A 270 -40.00 -16.42 -27.76
CA SER A 270 -39.54 -15.05 -28.03
C SER A 270 -40.13 -14.39 -29.28
N TYR A 271 -40.59 -15.20 -30.25
CA TYR A 271 -41.24 -14.73 -31.47
C TYR A 271 -42.71 -14.31 -31.28
N VAL A 272 -43.31 -14.59 -30.11
CA VAL A 272 -44.71 -14.24 -29.84
C VAL A 272 -44.83 -12.73 -29.61
N LYS A 273 -45.66 -12.07 -30.41
CA LYS A 273 -45.99 -10.65 -30.22
C LYS A 273 -46.79 -10.46 -28.93
N THR A 274 -46.35 -9.53 -28.08
CA THR A 274 -46.97 -9.23 -26.78
C THR A 274 -48.03 -8.13 -26.83
N ASP A 275 -48.34 -7.61 -28.02
CA ASP A 275 -49.38 -6.60 -28.20
C ASP A 275 -50.77 -7.23 -28.07
N ARG A 276 -51.70 -6.49 -27.42
CA ARG A 276 -53.14 -6.84 -27.37
C ARG A 276 -53.41 -8.24 -26.78
N MET A 277 -52.63 -8.64 -25.77
CA MET A 277 -52.85 -9.89 -25.05
C MET A 277 -54.13 -9.85 -24.20
N ILE A 278 -54.71 -11.03 -23.99
CA ILE A 278 -55.93 -11.24 -23.22
C ILE A 278 -55.63 -12.22 -22.09
N LEU A 279 -56.01 -11.88 -20.87
CA LEU A 279 -56.08 -12.81 -19.74
C LEU A 279 -57.43 -13.53 -19.79
N GLN A 280 -57.44 -14.85 -19.76
CA GLN A 280 -58.65 -15.66 -19.72
C GLN A 280 -58.64 -16.55 -18.48
N PHE A 281 -59.70 -16.48 -17.67
CA PHE A 281 -59.99 -17.46 -16.64
C PHE A 281 -60.95 -18.51 -17.17
N ALA A 282 -60.64 -19.79 -16.93
CA ALA A 282 -61.49 -20.89 -17.31
C ALA A 282 -61.68 -21.88 -16.16
N GLN A 283 -62.86 -22.48 -16.10
CA GLN A 283 -63.19 -23.56 -15.18
C GLN A 283 -63.02 -24.89 -15.89
N GLU A 284 -62.33 -25.83 -15.26
CA GLU A 284 -62.23 -27.19 -15.77
C GLU A 284 -63.54 -27.93 -15.54
N GLU A 285 -64.10 -28.51 -16.61
CA GLU A 285 -65.28 -29.37 -16.57
C GLU A 285 -64.83 -30.81 -16.78
N ALA A 286 -64.45 -31.46 -15.68
CA ALA A 286 -63.79 -32.77 -15.70
C ALA A 286 -64.64 -33.86 -16.37
N ALA A 287 -65.98 -33.81 -16.22
CA ALA A 287 -66.88 -34.79 -16.84
C ALA A 287 -66.92 -34.71 -18.37
N LEU A 288 -66.61 -33.54 -18.93
CA LEU A 288 -66.60 -33.29 -20.38
C LEU A 288 -65.19 -33.18 -20.97
N ASN A 289 -64.16 -33.17 -20.11
CA ASN A 289 -62.76 -32.94 -20.49
C ASN A 289 -62.57 -31.66 -21.33
N ILE A 290 -63.26 -30.59 -20.95
CA ILE A 290 -63.16 -29.25 -21.57
C ILE A 290 -63.00 -28.19 -20.49
N ASN A 291 -62.43 -27.04 -20.85
CA ASN A 291 -62.41 -25.83 -20.03
C ASN A 291 -63.49 -24.86 -20.52
N LEU A 292 -64.28 -24.32 -19.59
CA LEU A 292 -65.33 -23.33 -19.88
C LEU A 292 -64.81 -21.93 -19.52
N PRO A 293 -64.91 -20.93 -20.43
CA PRO A 293 -64.48 -19.57 -20.11
C PRO A 293 -65.40 -18.95 -19.05
N VAL A 294 -64.81 -18.21 -18.12
CA VAL A 294 -65.53 -17.56 -17.00
C VAL A 294 -65.38 -16.04 -17.09
N GLY A 295 -64.20 -15.59 -17.51
CA GLY A 295 -63.95 -14.18 -17.78
C GLY A 295 -62.71 -13.96 -18.62
N SER A 296 -62.85 -13.09 -19.63
CA SER A 296 -61.77 -12.65 -20.51
C SER A 296 -61.51 -11.16 -20.28
N PHE A 297 -60.25 -10.74 -20.14
CA PHE A 297 -59.85 -9.36 -19.82
C PHE A 297 -58.76 -8.89 -20.77
N LYS A 298 -58.94 -7.71 -21.38
CA LYS A 298 -57.86 -7.06 -22.13
C LYS A 298 -56.75 -6.65 -21.16
N LEU A 299 -55.53 -7.05 -21.46
CA LEU A 299 -54.35 -6.63 -20.70
C LEU A 299 -53.82 -5.29 -21.23
N PRO A 300 -53.20 -4.46 -20.37
CA PRO A 300 -52.40 -3.34 -20.85
C PRO A 300 -51.23 -3.84 -21.70
N ALA A 301 -50.58 -2.92 -22.43
CA ALA A 301 -49.35 -3.25 -23.14
C ALA A 301 -48.32 -3.83 -22.18
N ALA A 302 -47.59 -4.86 -22.63
CA ALA A 302 -46.58 -5.50 -21.82
C ALA A 302 -45.46 -4.50 -21.49
N ALA A 303 -45.37 -4.10 -20.22
CA ALA A 303 -44.30 -3.23 -19.77
C ALA A 303 -42.97 -4.00 -19.81
N PRO A 304 -41.91 -3.46 -20.43
CA PRO A 304 -40.59 -4.07 -20.35
C PRO A 304 -40.02 -3.96 -18.93
N ASP A 305 -39.22 -4.92 -18.48
CA ASP A 305 -38.37 -4.72 -17.30
C ASP A 305 -37.28 -3.70 -17.63
N ASN A 306 -37.53 -2.43 -17.27
CA ASN A 306 -36.55 -1.38 -17.42
C ASN A 306 -35.40 -1.59 -16.42
N PRO A 307 -34.15 -1.79 -16.90
CA PRO A 307 -32.99 -1.91 -16.02
C PRO A 307 -32.80 -0.65 -15.19
N VAL A 308 -32.48 -0.81 -13.90
CA VAL A 308 -32.12 0.31 -13.03
C VAL A 308 -30.87 0.99 -13.59
N ALA A 309 -30.90 2.32 -13.69
CA ALA A 309 -29.80 3.08 -14.25
C ALA A 309 -28.52 2.96 -13.39
N LYS A 310 -27.37 3.14 -14.03
CA LYS A 310 -26.05 3.06 -13.38
C LYS A 310 -26.01 3.94 -12.13
N GLY A 311 -25.64 3.37 -10.99
CA GLY A 311 -25.50 4.07 -9.72
C GLY A 311 -26.81 4.46 -9.01
N GLN A 312 -27.97 4.10 -9.56
CA GLN A 312 -29.24 4.27 -8.85
C GLN A 312 -29.55 3.04 -7.99
N GLY A 313 -30.12 3.29 -6.81
CA GLY A 313 -30.65 2.25 -5.93
C GLY A 313 -32.15 2.10 -6.11
N ILE A 314 -32.66 0.87 -5.95
CA ILE A 314 -34.10 0.60 -5.91
C ILE A 314 -34.42 -0.26 -4.69
N LYS A 315 -35.63 -0.07 -4.15
CA LYS A 315 -36.15 -0.92 -3.09
C LYS A 315 -36.56 -2.27 -3.68
N ILE A 316 -35.94 -3.34 -3.20
CA ILE A 316 -36.31 -4.73 -3.46
C ILE A 316 -36.84 -5.33 -2.15
N MET A 317 -37.92 -6.12 -2.24
CA MET A 317 -38.41 -6.88 -1.09
C MET A 317 -37.67 -8.23 -1.06
N MET A 318 -36.77 -8.40 -0.10
CA MET A 318 -36.00 -9.63 0.14
C MET A 318 -36.47 -10.22 1.47
N ASP A 319 -37.02 -11.43 1.47
CA ASP A 319 -37.64 -12.07 2.66
C ASP A 319 -38.64 -11.16 3.40
N GLN A 320 -39.50 -10.49 2.63
CA GLN A 320 -40.48 -9.50 3.12
C GLN A 320 -39.86 -8.26 3.79
N LEU A 321 -38.53 -8.07 3.72
CA LEU A 321 -37.83 -6.88 4.20
C LEU A 321 -37.54 -5.91 3.06
N PRO A 322 -37.70 -4.60 3.28
CA PRO A 322 -37.36 -3.58 2.30
C PRO A 322 -35.84 -3.35 2.27
N VAL A 323 -35.18 -3.80 1.21
CA VAL A 323 -33.73 -3.63 1.00
C VAL A 323 -33.49 -2.65 -0.13
N MET A 324 -32.75 -1.58 0.14
CA MET A 324 -32.28 -0.70 -0.92
C MET A 324 -31.06 -1.36 -1.57
N THR A 325 -31.20 -1.74 -2.84
CA THR A 325 -30.18 -2.46 -3.60
C THR A 325 -29.64 -1.56 -4.73
N ARG A 326 -28.32 -1.48 -4.85
CA ARG A 326 -27.63 -0.71 -5.88
C ARG A 326 -26.43 -1.49 -6.42
N ALA A 327 -26.32 -1.59 -7.75
CA ALA A 327 -25.10 -2.05 -8.38
C ALA A 327 -24.05 -0.92 -8.35
N GLU A 328 -22.93 -1.17 -7.66
CA GLU A 328 -21.97 -0.14 -7.28
C GLU A 328 -20.73 -0.14 -8.20
N SER A 329 -20.18 -1.32 -8.48
CA SER A 329 -18.91 -1.46 -9.20
C SER A 329 -18.89 -2.64 -10.17
N LEU A 330 -18.02 -2.53 -11.16
CA LEU A 330 -17.58 -3.62 -12.03
C LEU A 330 -16.06 -3.48 -12.17
N GLN A 331 -15.32 -4.51 -11.75
CA GLN A 331 -13.87 -4.58 -11.84
C GLN A 331 -13.48 -5.75 -12.74
N ARG A 332 -12.33 -5.63 -13.39
CA ARG A 332 -11.78 -6.67 -14.28
C ARG A 332 -10.37 -7.02 -13.84
N LEU A 333 -10.11 -8.33 -13.72
CA LEU A 333 -8.79 -8.90 -13.47
C LEU A 333 -8.45 -9.89 -14.57
N LYS A 334 -7.21 -9.87 -15.04
CA LYS A 334 -6.67 -10.90 -15.95
C LYS A 334 -5.60 -11.67 -15.18
N LEU A 335 -5.78 -12.97 -15.03
CA LEU A 335 -4.89 -13.84 -14.28
C LEU A 335 -4.72 -15.15 -15.04
N ASN A 336 -3.48 -15.57 -15.30
CA ASN A 336 -3.14 -16.83 -15.98
C ASN A 336 -3.91 -17.04 -17.32
N GLY A 337 -4.06 -15.98 -18.11
CA GLY A 337 -4.79 -16.02 -19.39
C GLY A 337 -6.32 -16.01 -19.27
N LYS A 338 -6.88 -16.22 -18.06
CA LYS A 338 -8.30 -16.09 -17.76
C LYS A 338 -8.67 -14.66 -17.40
N VAL A 339 -9.95 -14.30 -17.55
CA VAL A 339 -10.48 -13.00 -17.15
C VAL A 339 -11.57 -13.21 -16.11
N TYR A 340 -11.46 -12.49 -15.00
CA TYR A 340 -12.43 -12.49 -13.92
C TYR A 340 -13.07 -11.10 -13.84
N LEU A 341 -14.39 -11.09 -13.63
CA LEU A 341 -15.15 -9.87 -13.41
C LEU A 341 -15.72 -9.89 -12.01
N LYS A 342 -15.48 -8.82 -11.25
CA LYS A 342 -16.01 -8.61 -9.91
C LYS A 342 -17.08 -7.52 -9.91
N VAL A 343 -18.25 -7.83 -9.39
CA VAL A 343 -19.40 -6.93 -9.27
C VAL A 343 -19.67 -6.64 -7.80
N GLY A 344 -19.64 -5.36 -7.42
CA GLY A 344 -20.04 -4.91 -6.08
C GLY A 344 -21.52 -4.53 -6.05
N VAL A 345 -22.27 -5.10 -5.12
CA VAL A 345 -23.68 -4.80 -4.89
C VAL A 345 -23.88 -4.25 -3.49
N ASN A 346 -24.29 -3.00 -3.40
CA ASN A 346 -24.60 -2.36 -2.14
C ASN A 346 -26.03 -2.71 -1.70
N LEU A 347 -26.15 -3.30 -0.51
CA LEU A 347 -27.40 -3.69 0.13
C LEU A 347 -27.57 -2.90 1.44
N SER A 348 -28.61 -2.08 1.51
CA SER A 348 -28.93 -1.29 2.69
C SER A 348 -30.25 -1.77 3.30
N ASN A 349 -30.17 -2.40 4.47
CA ASN A 349 -31.32 -2.94 5.17
C ASN A 349 -32.08 -1.80 5.86
N ARG A 350 -33.20 -1.37 5.28
CA ARG A 350 -34.07 -0.32 5.83
C ARG A 350 -35.18 -0.89 6.71
N GLY A 351 -35.20 -2.20 6.95
CA GLY A 351 -36.13 -2.88 7.84
C GLY A 351 -35.73 -2.80 9.32
N THR A 352 -36.52 -3.47 10.16
CA THR A 352 -36.32 -3.57 11.62
C THR A 352 -35.76 -4.92 12.05
N LYS A 353 -35.61 -5.88 11.13
CA LYS A 353 -35.06 -7.21 11.38
C LYS A 353 -33.76 -7.41 10.62
N VAL A 354 -32.92 -8.33 11.09
CA VAL A 354 -31.71 -8.76 10.38
C VAL A 354 -32.11 -9.39 9.04
N LEU A 355 -31.42 -9.01 7.97
CA LEU A 355 -31.53 -9.66 6.67
C LEU A 355 -30.47 -10.77 6.60
N GLY A 356 -30.90 -12.02 6.42
CA GLY A 356 -30.03 -13.15 6.04
C GLY A 356 -29.84 -13.22 4.52
N ASP A 357 -29.16 -14.25 4.00
CA ASP A 357 -29.11 -14.45 2.54
C ASP A 357 -30.52 -14.80 2.01
N PRO A 358 -31.10 -13.97 1.13
CA PRO A 358 -32.45 -14.16 0.61
C PRO A 358 -32.56 -15.23 -0.47
N GLY A 359 -31.52 -16.06 -0.65
CA GLY A 359 -31.47 -17.13 -1.66
C GLY A 359 -31.53 -16.61 -3.09
N HIS A 360 -31.11 -15.36 -3.31
CA HIS A 360 -31.10 -14.74 -4.63
C HIS A 360 -29.82 -15.10 -5.38
N LYS A 361 -29.97 -15.54 -6.62
CA LYS A 361 -28.84 -15.75 -7.53
C LYS A 361 -28.55 -14.48 -8.32
N ALA A 362 -27.26 -14.20 -8.52
CA ALA A 362 -26.77 -13.08 -9.30
C ALA A 362 -26.20 -13.58 -10.63
N TYR A 363 -26.47 -12.86 -11.72
CA TYR A 363 -25.95 -13.16 -13.04
C TYR A 363 -25.41 -11.91 -13.71
N LEU A 364 -24.30 -12.06 -14.42
CA LEU A 364 -23.72 -11.04 -15.26
C LEU A 364 -24.18 -11.26 -16.71
N ARG A 365 -24.85 -10.28 -17.30
CA ARG A 365 -25.29 -10.29 -18.70
C ARG A 365 -24.48 -9.29 -19.52
N SER A 366 -23.84 -9.78 -20.58
CA SER A 366 -23.13 -8.95 -21.55
C SER A 366 -24.09 -8.22 -22.50
N ALA A 367 -23.60 -7.17 -23.17
CA ALA A 367 -24.37 -6.48 -24.22
C ALA A 367 -24.77 -7.40 -25.39
N GLY A 368 -23.96 -8.43 -25.68
CA GLY A 368 -24.25 -9.45 -26.70
C GLY A 368 -25.26 -10.52 -26.26
N GLY A 369 -25.71 -10.50 -25.00
CA GLY A 369 -26.72 -11.42 -24.47
C GLY A 369 -26.19 -12.65 -23.74
N SER A 370 -24.87 -12.92 -23.77
CA SER A 370 -24.26 -13.98 -22.95
C SER A 370 -24.45 -13.71 -21.46
N VAL A 371 -24.74 -14.77 -20.69
CA VAL A 371 -25.02 -14.72 -19.25
C VAL A 371 -24.01 -15.60 -18.50
N PHE A 372 -23.46 -15.09 -17.39
CA PHE A 372 -22.51 -15.78 -16.51
C PHE A 372 -23.04 -15.75 -15.08
N GLU A 373 -23.01 -16.88 -14.37
CA GLU A 373 -23.39 -16.91 -12.95
C GLU A 373 -22.31 -16.20 -12.12
N LEU A 374 -22.77 -15.34 -11.21
CA LEU A 374 -21.93 -14.58 -10.30
C LEU A 374 -21.96 -15.25 -8.93
N LEU A 375 -20.79 -15.70 -8.46
CA LEU A 375 -20.61 -16.34 -7.16
C LEU A 375 -20.11 -15.33 -6.13
N PRO A 376 -20.59 -15.33 -4.88
CA PRO A 376 -20.11 -14.40 -3.85
C PRO A 376 -18.61 -14.61 -3.56
N GLU A 377 -17.85 -13.51 -3.40
CA GLU A 377 -16.41 -13.50 -3.09
C GLU A 377 -16.14 -13.84 -1.61
N ASP A 378 -17.00 -13.33 -0.71
CA ASP A 378 -16.90 -13.60 0.72
C ASP A 378 -17.35 -15.03 1.01
N GLU A 379 -16.49 -15.82 1.69
CA GLU A 379 -17.01 -16.98 2.40
C GLU A 379 -17.94 -16.47 3.48
N VAL A 380 -19.19 -16.83 3.26
CA VAL A 380 -20.23 -16.81 4.23
C VAL A 380 -19.79 -17.63 5.45
N ASP A 381 -20.38 -17.32 6.61
CA ASP A 381 -20.19 -18.09 7.84
C ASP A 381 -20.40 -19.60 7.59
N THR A 382 -20.09 -20.46 8.56
CA THR A 382 -20.27 -21.92 8.48
C THR A 382 -21.68 -22.40 8.07
N GLU A 383 -22.65 -21.47 7.97
CA GLU A 383 -24.04 -21.69 7.53
C GLU A 383 -24.35 -21.18 6.10
N GLY A 384 -23.43 -20.51 5.41
CA GLY A 384 -23.68 -20.04 4.05
C GLY A 384 -24.49 -18.73 3.94
N LEU A 385 -24.65 -17.91 5.00
CA LEU A 385 -25.60 -16.77 5.00
C LEU A 385 -24.98 -15.41 5.42
N TYR A 386 -24.98 -14.40 4.54
CA TYR A 386 -24.56 -13.06 4.95
C TYR A 386 -25.65 -12.38 5.80
N LYS A 387 -25.26 -11.72 6.90
CA LYS A 387 -26.19 -11.03 7.82
C LYS A 387 -26.00 -9.51 7.74
N ILE A 388 -27.07 -8.78 7.44
CA ILE A 388 -27.09 -7.30 7.41
C ILE A 388 -28.04 -6.80 8.49
N GLN A 389 -27.50 -6.12 9.50
CA GLN A 389 -28.26 -5.57 10.62
C GLN A 389 -29.24 -4.47 10.18
N PRO A 390 -30.30 -4.20 10.95
CA PRO A 390 -31.17 -3.05 10.71
C PRO A 390 -30.37 -1.75 10.55
N GLN A 391 -30.71 -0.94 9.54
CA GLN A 391 -30.03 0.31 9.16
C GLN A 391 -28.57 0.16 8.69
N GLN A 392 -28.03 -1.06 8.66
CA GLN A 392 -26.69 -1.31 8.13
C GLN A 392 -26.71 -1.29 6.60
N THR A 393 -25.61 -0.82 6.03
CA THR A 393 -25.33 -0.94 4.60
C THR A 393 -24.08 -1.80 4.43
N LYS A 394 -24.15 -2.82 3.58
CA LYS A 394 -23.04 -3.73 3.26
C LYS A 394 -22.93 -3.87 1.75
N THR A 395 -21.71 -3.83 1.22
CA THR A 395 -21.46 -4.18 -0.19
C THR A 395 -21.07 -5.65 -0.25
N ILE A 396 -21.80 -6.43 -1.03
CA ILE A 396 -21.51 -7.83 -1.34
C ILE A 396 -20.82 -7.88 -2.68
N TYR A 397 -19.67 -8.54 -2.75
CA TYR A 397 -18.95 -8.73 -4.01
C TYR A 397 -19.26 -10.09 -4.60
N TYR A 398 -19.48 -10.13 -5.91
CA TYR A 398 -19.63 -11.35 -6.66
C TYR A 398 -18.61 -11.43 -7.79
N VAL A 399 -18.14 -12.63 -8.11
CA VAL A 399 -17.11 -12.90 -9.12
C VAL A 399 -17.63 -13.90 -10.16
N ALA A 400 -17.24 -13.69 -11.41
CA ALA A 400 -17.42 -14.66 -12.49
C ALA A 400 -16.17 -14.77 -13.35
N GLU A 401 -15.82 -15.98 -13.76
CA GLU A 401 -14.87 -16.23 -14.85
C GLU A 401 -15.58 -15.96 -16.19
N VAL A 402 -14.93 -15.21 -17.08
CA VAL A 402 -15.46 -14.87 -18.39
C VAL A 402 -14.42 -15.09 -19.50
N PRO A 403 -14.86 -15.32 -20.75
CA PRO A 403 -13.97 -15.40 -21.90
C PRO A 403 -13.11 -14.15 -22.05
N SER A 404 -11.85 -14.32 -22.43
CA SER A 404 -10.88 -13.22 -22.51
C SER A 404 -11.21 -12.16 -23.59
N ASN A 405 -11.97 -12.56 -24.61
CA ASN A 405 -12.47 -11.72 -25.70
C ASN A 405 -13.82 -11.05 -25.41
N LEU A 406 -14.40 -11.25 -24.21
CA LEU A 406 -15.69 -10.67 -23.86
C LEU A 406 -15.58 -9.13 -23.76
N ARG A 407 -16.45 -8.43 -24.50
CA ARG A 407 -16.60 -6.97 -24.38
C ARG A 407 -17.32 -6.63 -23.08
N THR A 408 -16.74 -5.75 -22.27
CA THR A 408 -17.25 -5.36 -20.94
C THR A 408 -18.12 -4.10 -20.95
N ASP A 409 -18.41 -3.55 -22.12
CA ASP A 409 -19.26 -2.37 -22.27
C ASP A 409 -20.73 -2.72 -22.06
N ASN A 410 -21.48 -1.85 -21.38
CA ASN A 410 -22.93 -1.97 -21.18
C ASN A 410 -23.38 -3.31 -20.53
N MET A 411 -22.55 -3.87 -19.65
CA MET A 411 -22.93 -5.05 -18.88
C MET A 411 -24.07 -4.75 -17.90
N MET A 412 -24.84 -5.79 -17.59
CA MET A 412 -25.95 -5.73 -16.64
C MET A 412 -25.81 -6.80 -15.57
N LEU A 413 -26.15 -6.45 -14.33
CA LEU A 413 -26.36 -7.40 -13.24
C LEU A 413 -27.85 -7.78 -13.20
N GLN A 414 -28.14 -9.07 -13.10
CA GLN A 414 -29.50 -9.60 -12.99
C GLN A 414 -29.64 -10.44 -11.72
N TYR A 415 -30.62 -10.09 -10.87
CA TYR A 415 -31.02 -10.91 -9.74
C TYR A 415 -32.19 -11.81 -10.10
N THR A 416 -32.12 -13.06 -9.65
CA THR A 416 -33.23 -14.03 -9.76
C THR A 416 -33.49 -14.70 -8.42
N ARG A 417 -34.71 -15.19 -8.23
CA ARG A 417 -35.12 -16.00 -7.08
C ARG A 417 -35.71 -17.31 -7.59
N GLN A 418 -35.32 -18.42 -6.99
CA GLN A 418 -35.96 -19.70 -7.27
C GLN A 418 -37.37 -19.71 -6.66
N ASP A 419 -38.38 -20.02 -7.46
CA ASP A 419 -39.75 -20.24 -7.02
C ASP A 419 -39.98 -21.75 -6.91
N GLU A 420 -40.27 -22.24 -5.71
CA GLU A 420 -40.40 -23.68 -5.44
C GLU A 420 -41.65 -24.30 -6.07
N VAL A 421 -42.73 -23.50 -6.22
CA VAL A 421 -44.00 -23.97 -6.79
C VAL A 421 -43.88 -24.12 -8.30
N LEU A 422 -43.27 -23.13 -8.95
CA LEU A 422 -43.04 -23.15 -10.40
C LEU A 422 -41.85 -24.03 -10.78
N LYS A 423 -40.94 -24.32 -9.84
CA LYS A 423 -39.61 -24.93 -10.11
C LYS A 423 -38.82 -24.12 -11.15
N MET A 424 -38.90 -22.80 -11.06
CA MET A 424 -38.31 -21.85 -12.02
C MET A 424 -37.52 -20.75 -11.30
N ASN A 425 -36.43 -20.27 -11.92
CA ASN A 425 -35.74 -19.05 -11.47
C ASN A 425 -36.45 -17.82 -12.05
N LEU A 426 -37.20 -17.11 -11.22
CA LEU A 426 -37.91 -15.91 -11.61
C LEU A 426 -36.99 -14.68 -11.52
N PRO A 427 -36.95 -13.83 -12.56
CA PRO A 427 -36.20 -12.58 -12.51
C PRO A 427 -36.82 -11.61 -11.49
N VAL A 428 -35.97 -11.05 -10.62
CA VAL A 428 -36.35 -10.08 -9.59
C VAL A 428 -36.09 -8.67 -10.09
N LYS A 429 -34.84 -8.37 -10.50
CA LYS A 429 -34.48 -7.06 -11.04
C LYS A 429 -33.18 -7.06 -11.84
N THR A 430 -33.12 -6.20 -12.84
CA THR A 430 -31.92 -5.93 -13.65
C THR A 430 -31.33 -4.55 -13.35
N PHE A 431 -30.00 -4.44 -13.26
CA PHE A 431 -29.24 -3.21 -13.02
C PHE A 431 -28.19 -3.00 -14.12
N LYS A 432 -28.06 -1.78 -14.64
CA LYS A 432 -26.94 -1.42 -15.53
C LYS A 432 -25.67 -1.23 -14.70
N LEU A 433 -24.59 -1.88 -15.11
CA LEU A 433 -23.29 -1.77 -14.44
C LEU A 433 -22.49 -0.56 -14.95
N PRO A 434 -21.59 0.01 -14.12
CA PRO A 434 -20.51 0.86 -14.61
C PRO A 434 -19.67 0.13 -15.67
N ALA A 435 -18.93 0.91 -16.48
CA ALA A 435 -17.84 0.34 -17.27
C ALA A 435 -16.85 -0.35 -16.34
N ALA A 436 -16.30 -1.48 -16.79
CA ALA A 436 -15.33 -2.23 -16.02
C ALA A 436 -14.11 -1.35 -15.72
N ALA A 437 -13.90 -1.03 -14.44
CA ALA A 437 -12.76 -0.26 -14.01
C ALA A 437 -11.49 -1.11 -14.17
N SER A 438 -10.50 -0.54 -14.86
CA SER A 438 -9.12 -1.02 -14.73
C SER A 438 -8.52 -0.45 -13.46
N TYR A 439 -7.60 -1.19 -12.84
CA TYR A 439 -6.85 -0.66 -11.72
C TYR A 439 -6.01 0.54 -12.17
N VAL A 440 -6.31 1.71 -11.59
CA VAL A 440 -5.49 2.90 -11.76
C VAL A 440 -4.47 2.90 -10.63
N PRO A 441 -3.16 2.78 -10.93
CA PRO A 441 -2.15 2.82 -9.89
C PRO A 441 -2.14 4.20 -9.23
N VAL A 442 -1.98 4.21 -7.92
CA VAL A 442 -1.74 5.40 -7.13
C VAL A 442 -0.50 6.07 -7.68
N ASN A 443 -0.56 7.37 -7.97
CA ASN A 443 0.58 8.13 -8.46
C ASN A 443 1.74 8.07 -7.46
N GLU A 444 2.94 8.39 -7.93
CA GLU A 444 4.13 8.49 -7.09
C GLU A 444 3.85 9.36 -5.86
N TYR A 445 4.23 8.86 -4.69
CA TYR A 445 4.00 9.48 -3.39
C TYR A 445 2.51 9.72 -3.01
N GLY A 446 1.56 9.19 -3.78
CA GLY A 446 0.14 9.35 -3.53
C GLY A 446 -0.35 8.51 -2.35
N VAL A 447 -1.30 9.06 -1.59
CA VAL A 447 -1.98 8.34 -0.49
C VAL A 447 -3.24 7.67 -1.01
N LYS A 448 -3.46 6.41 -0.64
CA LYS A 448 -4.66 5.63 -0.94
C LYS A 448 -5.37 5.25 0.36
N LYS A 449 -6.69 5.41 0.39
CA LYS A 449 -7.54 4.83 1.45
C LYS A 449 -7.97 3.44 1.04
N ILE A 450 -7.68 2.45 1.89
CA ILE A 450 -8.16 1.07 1.79
C ILE A 450 -9.00 0.75 3.02
N THR A 451 -9.81 -0.31 2.95
CA THR A 451 -10.64 -0.76 4.07
C THR A 451 -10.22 -2.18 4.44
N ILE A 452 -9.93 -2.40 5.72
CA ILE A 452 -9.58 -3.71 6.28
C ILE A 452 -10.53 -3.96 7.45
N ASN A 453 -11.26 -5.07 7.47
CA ASN A 453 -12.23 -5.40 8.53
C ASN A 453 -13.20 -4.24 8.87
N HIS A 454 -13.67 -3.50 7.85
CA HIS A 454 -14.53 -2.31 7.97
C HIS A 454 -13.88 -1.06 8.59
N HIS A 455 -12.57 -1.07 8.84
CA HIS A 455 -11.82 0.11 9.27
C HIS A 455 -11.00 0.67 8.11
N SER A 456 -10.97 2.00 7.97
CA SER A 456 -10.20 2.66 6.93
C SER A 456 -8.74 2.82 7.35
N ILE A 457 -7.84 2.53 6.42
CA ILE A 457 -6.39 2.70 6.55
C ILE A 457 -5.90 3.52 5.38
N GLU A 458 -4.98 4.45 5.64
CA GLU A 458 -4.23 5.15 4.60
C GLU A 458 -2.92 4.42 4.33
N THR A 459 -2.66 4.15 3.06
CA THR A 459 -1.45 3.49 2.57
C THR A 459 -0.75 4.38 1.54
N GLN A 460 0.57 4.37 1.54
CA GLN A 460 1.38 5.22 0.67
C GLN A 460 2.75 4.58 0.43
N LEU A 461 3.23 4.58 -0.81
CA LEU A 461 4.64 4.33 -1.10
C LEU A 461 5.40 5.65 -0.93
N LYS A 462 6.07 5.81 0.21
CA LYS A 462 6.72 7.07 0.63
C LYS A 462 8.04 7.29 -0.10
N ASN A 463 8.81 6.23 -0.32
CA ASN A 463 10.10 6.29 -0.97
C ASN A 463 10.42 4.99 -1.71
N ALA A 464 11.27 5.07 -2.72
CA ALA A 464 11.84 3.91 -3.40
C ALA A 464 13.27 4.25 -3.83
N SER A 465 14.21 3.34 -3.58
CA SER A 465 15.57 3.42 -4.11
C SER A 465 15.96 2.10 -4.77
N VAL A 466 16.83 2.19 -5.78
CA VAL A 466 17.34 1.01 -6.50
C VAL A 466 18.84 1.11 -6.73
N TYR A 467 19.56 0.03 -6.46
CA TYR A 467 20.95 -0.14 -6.89
C TYR A 467 21.09 -1.43 -7.69
N THR A 468 22.19 -1.56 -8.44
CA THR A 468 22.44 -2.72 -9.30
C THR A 468 23.50 -3.62 -8.68
N GLU A 469 23.24 -4.92 -8.59
CA GLU A 469 24.17 -5.92 -8.09
C GLU A 469 23.91 -7.26 -8.80
N ASN A 470 24.96 -7.92 -9.29
CA ASN A 470 24.88 -9.27 -9.87
C ASN A 470 23.77 -9.45 -10.94
N ASP A 471 23.67 -8.51 -11.89
CA ASP A 471 22.65 -8.48 -12.96
C ASP A 471 21.18 -8.32 -12.48
N SER A 472 21.00 -7.93 -11.21
CA SER A 472 19.71 -7.64 -10.59
C SER A 472 19.66 -6.20 -10.09
N ALA A 473 18.50 -5.56 -10.26
CA ALA A 473 18.14 -4.31 -9.59
C ALA A 473 17.57 -4.64 -8.21
N LYS A 474 18.31 -4.24 -7.17
CA LYS A 474 17.96 -4.39 -5.76
C LYS A 474 17.13 -3.20 -5.31
N TRP A 475 15.83 -3.40 -5.17
CA TRP A 475 14.87 -2.37 -4.77
C TRP A 475 14.65 -2.35 -3.26
N SER A 476 14.66 -1.13 -2.70
CA SER A 476 14.28 -0.83 -1.31
C SER A 476 13.09 0.13 -1.34
N LEU A 477 11.97 -0.25 -0.73
CA LEU A 477 10.70 0.49 -0.77
C LEU A 477 10.22 0.82 0.64
N GLN A 478 9.83 2.07 0.89
CA GLN A 478 9.25 2.50 2.15
C GLN A 478 7.72 2.57 2.03
N PHE A 479 7.03 1.58 2.58
CA PHE A 479 5.57 1.50 2.54
C PHE A 479 4.96 1.97 3.86
N ARG A 480 4.27 3.11 3.82
CA ARG A 480 3.63 3.73 4.97
C ARG A 480 2.19 3.25 5.11
N MET A 481 1.80 2.89 6.34
CA MET A 481 0.42 2.56 6.71
C MET A 481 -0.01 3.40 7.93
N LYS A 482 -1.19 4.03 7.87
CA LYS A 482 -1.79 4.77 9.00
C LYS A 482 -3.22 4.33 9.25
N ASN A 483 -3.51 3.96 10.49
CA ASN A 483 -4.88 3.70 10.93
C ASN A 483 -5.62 5.04 11.13
N ILE A 484 -6.68 5.29 10.36
CA ILE A 484 -7.51 6.49 10.50
C ILE A 484 -8.83 6.19 11.23
N GLY A 485 -9.02 4.98 11.73
CA GLY A 485 -10.15 4.56 12.56
C GLY A 485 -9.94 4.81 14.04
N GLU A 486 -11.03 4.70 14.80
CA GLU A 486 -11.06 4.91 16.25
C GLU A 486 -10.66 3.66 17.08
N LYS A 487 -10.44 2.52 16.42
CA LYS A 487 -10.07 1.25 17.06
C LYS A 487 -8.77 0.71 16.52
N SER A 488 -8.03 -0.02 17.33
CA SER A 488 -6.84 -0.76 16.89
C SER A 488 -7.21 -1.77 15.81
N ILE A 489 -6.32 -1.95 14.83
CA ILE A 489 -6.50 -2.91 13.74
C ILE A 489 -5.24 -3.74 13.52
N THR A 490 -5.43 -5.05 13.39
CA THR A 490 -4.39 -5.97 12.92
C THR A 490 -4.47 -6.06 11.40
N ILE A 491 -3.35 -5.81 10.75
CA ILE A 491 -3.18 -5.90 9.30
C ILE A 491 -3.10 -7.39 8.94
N PRO A 492 -3.95 -7.88 8.01
CA PRO A 492 -3.80 -9.20 7.39
C PRO A 492 -2.39 -9.41 6.85
N ALA A 493 -1.97 -10.66 6.67
CA ALA A 493 -0.71 -11.00 6.02
C ALA A 493 -0.77 -10.69 4.51
N TYR A 494 -0.79 -9.40 4.16
CA TYR A 494 -0.84 -8.92 2.80
C TYR A 494 0.38 -9.42 2.02
N GLU A 495 0.11 -9.92 0.82
CA GLU A 495 1.13 -10.29 -0.15
C GLU A 495 1.45 -9.07 -1.01
N LEU A 496 2.74 -8.81 -1.21
CA LEU A 496 3.22 -7.76 -2.10
C LEU A 496 4.05 -8.35 -3.23
N SER A 497 3.88 -7.77 -4.41
CA SER A 497 4.67 -8.10 -5.59
C SER A 497 4.94 -6.85 -6.40
N ILE A 498 6.07 -6.83 -7.12
CA ILE A 498 6.36 -5.83 -8.13
C ILE A 498 5.93 -6.38 -9.48
N ASN A 499 5.01 -5.68 -10.14
CA ASN A 499 4.63 -6.00 -11.51
C ASN A 499 5.44 -5.18 -12.50
N ALA A 500 6.06 -5.88 -13.44
CA ALA A 500 6.72 -5.31 -14.59
C ALA A 500 5.75 -5.12 -15.76
N SER A 501 5.99 -4.12 -16.60
CA SER A 501 5.18 -3.84 -17.79
C SER A 501 5.15 -4.99 -18.81
N GLU A 502 6.14 -5.86 -18.73
CA GLU A 502 6.38 -7.06 -19.51
C GLU A 502 5.50 -8.24 -19.06
N GLY A 503 4.78 -8.11 -17.94
CA GLY A 503 3.84 -9.12 -17.43
C GLY A 503 4.42 -10.04 -16.35
N TYR A 504 5.65 -9.81 -15.91
CA TYR A 504 6.25 -10.52 -14.77
C TYR A 504 5.77 -9.95 -13.44
N SER A 505 5.58 -10.83 -12.45
CA SER A 505 5.29 -10.48 -11.07
C SER A 505 6.43 -11.00 -10.19
N ILE A 506 7.18 -10.09 -9.59
CA ILE A 506 8.33 -10.38 -8.73
C ILE A 506 7.87 -10.33 -7.27
N PRO A 507 8.14 -11.36 -6.45
CA PRO A 507 7.76 -11.34 -5.04
C PRO A 507 8.52 -10.25 -4.28
N VAL A 508 7.83 -9.58 -3.35
CA VAL A 508 8.43 -8.61 -2.42
C VAL A 508 8.51 -9.25 -1.06
N ASN A 509 9.62 -9.07 -0.34
CA ASN A 509 9.71 -9.50 1.05
C ASN A 509 8.80 -8.62 1.91
N SER A 510 7.66 -9.19 2.35
CA SER A 510 6.64 -8.52 3.16
C SER A 510 6.56 -9.02 4.60
N ARG A 511 7.60 -9.72 5.12
CA ARG A 511 7.61 -10.26 6.50
C ARG A 511 7.29 -9.20 7.56
N ALA A 512 7.72 -7.96 7.34
CA ALA A 512 7.48 -6.85 8.24
C ALA A 512 5.99 -6.43 8.36
N LEU A 513 5.11 -6.93 7.49
CA LEU A 513 3.64 -6.74 7.60
C LEU A 513 2.96 -7.86 8.40
N ALA A 514 3.62 -8.99 8.63
CA ALA A 514 3.03 -10.10 9.36
C ALA A 514 2.69 -9.69 10.80
N ASN A 515 1.44 -9.91 11.21
CA ASN A 515 0.92 -9.58 12.55
C ASN A 515 1.02 -8.09 12.94
N LEU A 516 1.21 -7.19 11.98
CA LEU A 516 1.32 -5.77 12.24
C LEU A 516 0.01 -5.24 12.84
N THR A 517 0.07 -4.67 14.04
CA THR A 517 -1.09 -4.01 14.67
C THR A 517 -0.85 -2.51 14.73
N LEU A 518 -1.86 -1.73 14.34
CA LEU A 518 -1.88 -0.27 14.36
C LEU A 518 -2.98 0.22 15.31
N LYS A 519 -2.59 0.96 16.35
CA LYS A 519 -3.49 1.70 17.25
C LYS A 519 -4.22 2.83 16.50
N PRO A 520 -5.29 3.40 17.07
CA PRO A 520 -5.96 4.56 16.47
C PRO A 520 -4.96 5.68 16.18
N LEU A 521 -5.02 6.23 14.96
CA LEU A 521 -4.13 7.30 14.46
C LEU A 521 -2.64 6.95 14.36
N GLU A 522 -2.24 5.71 14.68
CA GLU A 522 -0.86 5.25 14.57
C GLU A 522 -0.44 5.13 13.11
N GLU A 523 0.79 5.57 12.84
CA GLU A 523 1.46 5.50 11.55
C GLU A 523 2.71 4.63 11.70
N LYS A 524 2.92 3.71 10.75
CA LYS A 524 4.15 2.93 10.64
C LYS A 524 4.68 2.93 9.21
N ILE A 525 5.99 2.98 9.09
CA ILE A 525 6.73 2.81 7.82
C ILE A 525 7.34 1.43 7.83
N VAL A 526 7.09 0.68 6.76
CA VAL A 526 7.52 -0.70 6.57
C VAL A 526 8.52 -0.72 5.43
N GLU A 527 9.73 -1.19 5.71
CA GLU A 527 10.76 -1.40 4.69
C GLU A 527 10.47 -2.71 3.94
N LEU A 528 10.41 -2.63 2.61
CA LEU A 528 10.21 -3.77 1.73
C LEU A 528 11.41 -3.90 0.78
N SER A 529 11.79 -5.12 0.45
CA SER A 529 12.88 -5.40 -0.50
C SER A 529 12.43 -6.32 -1.63
N ALA A 530 13.00 -6.12 -2.81
CA ALA A 530 12.75 -6.95 -3.98
C ALA A 530 13.95 -6.98 -4.93
N ASP A 531 14.17 -8.13 -5.56
CA ASP A 531 15.21 -8.35 -6.55
C ASP A 531 14.58 -8.43 -7.94
N VAL A 532 14.77 -7.39 -8.75
CA VAL A 532 14.15 -7.27 -10.07
C VAL A 532 15.23 -7.45 -11.15
N PRO A 533 15.11 -8.42 -12.07
CA PRO A 533 16.08 -8.58 -13.16
C PRO A 533 16.28 -7.29 -13.99
N LEU A 534 17.54 -6.93 -14.30
CA LEU A 534 17.86 -5.64 -14.96
C LEU A 534 17.28 -5.50 -16.38
N HIS A 535 17.04 -6.62 -17.08
CA HIS A 535 16.46 -6.61 -18.43
C HIS A 535 14.99 -6.15 -18.46
N LEU A 536 14.32 -6.07 -17.31
CA LEU A 536 12.96 -5.52 -17.20
C LEU A 536 13.00 -3.98 -17.13
N LYS A 537 11.95 -3.32 -17.61
CA LYS A 537 11.78 -1.86 -17.56
C LYS A 537 11.61 -1.34 -16.13
N GLN A 538 12.73 -1.03 -15.50
CA GLN A 538 12.81 -0.56 -14.11
C GLN A 538 11.99 0.70 -13.82
N ASN A 539 11.80 1.57 -14.81
CA ASN A 539 11.04 2.81 -14.68
C ASN A 539 9.52 2.66 -14.86
N ALA A 540 9.04 1.44 -15.15
CA ALA A 540 7.63 1.14 -15.38
C ALA A 540 7.05 0.14 -14.36
N LEU A 541 7.75 -0.06 -13.24
CA LEU A 541 7.37 -1.00 -12.19
C LEU A 541 6.21 -0.47 -11.33
N GLN A 542 5.36 -1.38 -10.86
CA GLN A 542 4.25 -1.07 -9.96
C GLN A 542 4.24 -2.03 -8.78
N LEU A 543 4.10 -1.50 -7.56
CA LEU A 543 3.89 -2.30 -6.36
C LEU A 543 2.41 -2.72 -6.29
N GLN A 544 2.14 -4.01 -6.33
CA GLN A 544 0.82 -4.60 -6.13
C GLN A 544 0.67 -5.01 -4.66
N LEU A 545 -0.45 -4.64 -4.05
CA LEU A 545 -0.88 -5.07 -2.73
C LEU A 545 -2.12 -5.96 -2.86
N SER A 546 -2.03 -7.20 -2.37
CA SER A 546 -3.11 -8.19 -2.41
C SER A 546 -3.35 -8.82 -1.05
N GLU A 547 -4.60 -9.14 -0.74
CA GLU A 547 -4.93 -10.01 0.39
C GLU A 547 -4.23 -11.38 0.24
N PRO A 548 -3.96 -12.10 1.34
CA PRO A 548 -3.31 -13.41 1.29
C PRO A 548 -4.08 -14.38 0.39
N ALA A 549 -3.34 -15.23 -0.33
CA ALA A 549 -3.95 -16.25 -1.16
C ALA A 549 -4.79 -17.22 -0.31
N VAL A 550 -6.02 -17.47 -0.74
CA VAL A 550 -6.91 -18.47 -0.14
C VAL A 550 -7.21 -19.52 -1.20
N THR A 551 -7.08 -20.80 -0.85
CA THR A 551 -7.36 -21.93 -1.75
C THR A 551 -8.74 -21.78 -2.38
N ASP A 552 -8.84 -22.04 -3.68
CA ASP A 552 -10.07 -21.95 -4.49
C ASP A 552 -10.72 -20.56 -4.57
N LYS A 553 -10.04 -19.48 -4.14
CA LYS A 553 -10.52 -18.09 -4.29
C LYS A 553 -9.62 -17.27 -5.21
N ILE A 554 -10.27 -16.44 -6.03
CA ILE A 554 -9.60 -15.45 -6.87
C ILE A 554 -9.45 -14.15 -6.09
N ILE A 555 -8.22 -13.81 -5.72
CA ILE A 555 -7.94 -12.57 -5.01
C ILE A 555 -7.77 -11.42 -5.99
N PHE A 556 -8.62 -10.42 -5.86
CA PHE A 556 -8.48 -9.15 -6.56
C PHE A 556 -7.50 -8.25 -5.80
N PRO A 557 -6.54 -7.61 -6.50
CA PRO A 557 -5.62 -6.66 -5.87
C PRO A 557 -6.36 -5.56 -5.11
N THR A 558 -5.89 -5.21 -3.92
CA THR A 558 -6.44 -4.13 -3.11
C THR A 558 -5.97 -2.78 -3.63
N ALA A 559 -4.71 -2.68 -4.04
CA ALA A 559 -4.13 -1.46 -4.60
C ALA A 559 -2.91 -1.72 -5.48
N TYR A 560 -2.64 -0.76 -6.36
CA TYR A 560 -1.39 -0.64 -7.10
C TYR A 560 -0.75 0.72 -6.81
N TYR A 561 0.57 0.78 -6.69
CA TYR A 561 1.33 2.01 -6.49
C TYR A 561 2.41 2.12 -7.57
N LYS A 562 2.54 3.28 -8.21
CA LYS A 562 3.70 3.55 -9.05
C LYS A 562 4.94 3.61 -8.18
N ILE A 563 5.98 2.89 -8.58
CA ILE A 563 7.28 2.93 -7.91
C ILE A 563 8.08 4.08 -8.55
N PRO A 564 8.41 5.15 -7.80
CA PRO A 564 9.22 6.22 -8.35
C PRO A 564 10.61 5.68 -8.68
N TYR A 565 11.06 5.88 -9.91
CA TYR A 565 12.40 5.47 -10.31
C TYR A 565 13.42 6.48 -9.84
N ALA A 566 14.01 6.22 -8.68
CA ALA A 566 15.19 6.89 -8.21
C ALA A 566 16.31 5.87 -8.08
N GLN A 567 17.28 5.90 -9.01
CA GLN A 567 18.55 5.25 -8.74
C GLN A 567 19.05 5.77 -7.40
N GLU A 568 19.50 4.88 -6.52
CA GLU A 568 20.02 5.23 -5.22
C GLU A 568 21.12 6.28 -5.45
N GLY A 569 20.79 7.51 -5.07
CA GLY A 569 21.53 8.69 -5.50
C GLY A 569 22.96 8.65 -5.00
N LYS A 570 23.84 9.25 -5.80
CA LYS A 570 25.16 9.71 -5.37
C LYS A 570 24.93 10.55 -4.12
N ASN A 571 25.18 10.02 -2.93
CA ASN A 571 25.28 10.86 -1.75
C ASN A 571 26.60 11.60 -1.90
N HIS A 572 26.54 12.71 -2.64
CA HIS A 572 27.70 13.51 -2.97
C HIS A 572 28.41 13.88 -1.67
N LEU A 573 29.70 13.59 -1.63
CA LEU A 573 30.57 13.96 -0.54
C LEU A 573 30.32 15.41 -0.13
N GLY A 574 30.11 15.66 1.16
CA GLY A 574 29.93 17.01 1.69
C GLY A 574 28.48 17.52 1.75
N LEU A 575 27.50 16.90 1.09
CA LEU A 575 26.09 17.33 1.15
C LEU A 575 25.30 16.57 2.23
N GLU A 576 24.45 17.29 2.96
CA GLU A 576 23.50 16.69 3.91
C GLU A 576 22.23 16.26 3.17
N SER A 577 21.77 15.04 3.45
CA SER A 577 20.53 14.45 2.93
C SER A 577 19.60 14.08 4.08
N ILE A 578 18.29 14.12 3.86
CA ILE A 578 17.30 13.74 4.88
C ILE A 578 16.94 12.26 4.69
N VAL A 579 17.06 11.49 5.77
CA VAL A 579 16.65 10.08 5.84
C VAL A 579 15.54 9.95 6.87
N GLU A 580 14.39 9.44 6.44
CA GLU A 580 13.28 9.08 7.32
C GLU A 580 13.19 7.55 7.41
N ASN A 581 13.20 7.01 8.62
CA ASN A 581 13.08 5.57 8.89
C ASN A 581 12.30 5.34 10.19
N GLN A 582 12.19 4.08 10.63
CA GLN A 582 11.43 3.73 11.85
C GLN A 582 11.99 4.34 13.15
N TYR A 583 13.23 4.81 13.15
CA TYR A 583 13.87 5.44 14.32
C TYR A 583 13.66 6.96 14.36
N GLY A 584 13.22 7.57 13.25
CA GLY A 584 12.96 9.02 13.16
C GLY A 584 13.41 9.64 11.84
N THR A 585 13.58 10.96 11.86
CA THR A 585 14.05 11.74 10.70
C THR A 585 15.41 12.34 11.01
N PHE A 586 16.41 12.01 10.18
CA PHE A 586 17.81 12.35 10.39
C PHE A 586 18.38 13.12 9.20
N GLY A 587 19.21 14.12 9.49
CA GLY A 587 20.12 14.73 8.52
C GLY A 587 21.40 13.91 8.49
N VAL A 588 21.78 13.39 7.33
CA VAL A 588 22.92 12.51 7.17
C VAL A 588 23.87 13.11 6.14
N LYS A 589 25.15 13.20 6.51
CA LYS A 589 26.22 13.72 5.65
C LYS A 589 27.43 12.79 5.67
N LEU A 590 27.82 12.26 4.52
CA LEU A 590 29.17 11.73 4.31
C LEU A 590 30.13 12.92 4.20
N SER A 591 30.88 13.20 5.26
CA SER A 591 31.69 14.42 5.37
C SER A 591 33.02 14.32 4.65
N SER A 592 33.68 13.18 4.76
CA SER A 592 34.91 12.85 4.06
C SER A 592 35.03 11.33 3.97
N TYR A 593 35.79 10.83 3.01
CA TYR A 593 36.36 9.49 3.12
C TYR A 593 37.76 9.51 2.53
N HIS A 594 38.67 8.74 3.10
CA HIS A 594 40.03 8.60 2.61
C HIS A 594 40.44 7.14 2.55
N ARG A 595 41.20 6.79 1.51
CA ARG A 595 41.96 5.56 1.40
C ARG A 595 43.44 5.85 1.68
N LEU A 596 44.02 5.18 2.65
CA LEU A 596 45.43 5.33 3.05
C LEU A 596 46.05 3.97 3.30
N PRO A 597 47.37 3.81 3.07
CA PRO A 597 48.05 2.58 3.42
C PRO A 597 47.94 2.29 4.92
N TRP A 598 47.79 1.01 5.22
CA TRP A 598 47.86 0.47 6.56
C TRP A 598 48.51 -0.90 6.48
N THR A 599 49.78 -0.98 6.84
CA THR A 599 50.60 -2.21 6.70
C THR A 599 50.62 -2.71 5.24
N ASP A 600 50.15 -3.94 4.97
CA ASP A 600 50.12 -4.56 3.64
C ASP A 600 48.79 -4.37 2.88
N GLU A 601 47.83 -3.65 3.47
CA GLU A 601 46.54 -3.30 2.87
C GLU A 601 46.34 -1.78 2.86
N ASP A 602 45.26 -1.31 2.23
CA ASP A 602 44.79 0.05 2.42
C ASP A 602 43.61 0.05 3.38
N GLN A 603 43.58 1.04 4.26
CA GLN A 603 42.41 1.38 5.05
C GLN A 603 41.59 2.45 4.34
N ILE A 604 40.28 2.21 4.23
CA ILE A 604 39.28 3.22 3.90
C ILE A 604 38.63 3.68 5.20
N ALA A 605 38.66 4.97 5.49
CA ALA A 605 37.94 5.57 6.61
C ALA A 605 36.96 6.62 6.11
N ALA A 606 35.67 6.43 6.41
CA ALA A 606 34.57 7.32 6.01
C ALA A 606 33.96 8.01 7.24
N LYS A 607 33.96 9.35 7.24
CA LYS A 607 33.39 10.18 8.31
C LYS A 607 31.93 10.50 7.99
N ILE A 608 31.01 10.04 8.84
CA ILE A 608 29.56 10.21 8.70
C ILE A 608 29.05 11.08 9.85
N ARG A 609 28.26 12.12 9.51
CA ARG A 609 27.54 12.93 10.50
C ARG A 609 26.06 12.60 10.44
N ILE A 610 25.46 12.37 11.60
CA ILE A 610 24.03 12.08 11.76
C ILE A 610 23.46 13.11 12.73
N ARG A 611 22.49 13.90 12.26
CA ARG A 611 21.81 14.97 12.99
C ARG A 611 20.35 14.63 13.21
N ASN A 612 19.87 14.77 14.45
CA ASN A 612 18.44 14.67 14.72
C ASN A 612 17.72 15.93 14.20
N THR A 613 16.78 15.77 13.27
CA THR A 613 16.04 16.90 12.68
C THR A 613 14.69 17.17 13.36
N THR A 614 14.32 16.32 14.31
CA THR A 614 13.04 16.43 15.03
C THR A 614 13.15 17.35 16.23
N SER A 615 12.00 17.78 16.76
CA SER A 615 11.92 18.61 17.97
C SER A 615 12.00 17.82 19.28
N SER A 616 12.20 16.51 19.23
CA SER A 616 12.31 15.61 20.39
C SER A 616 13.61 14.82 20.36
N SER A 617 14.08 14.33 21.50
CA SER A 617 15.25 13.45 21.53
C SER A 617 14.97 12.10 20.86
N VAL A 618 15.96 11.55 20.17
CA VAL A 618 15.87 10.28 19.44
C VAL A 618 16.99 9.34 19.88
N GLN A 619 16.65 8.10 20.19
CA GLN A 619 17.62 7.04 20.48
C GLN A 619 18.17 6.47 19.16
N LEU A 620 19.49 6.44 19.03
CA LEU A 620 20.15 5.72 17.94
C LEU A 620 20.21 4.21 18.25
N PRO A 621 19.91 3.35 17.27
CA PRO A 621 20.09 1.90 17.42
C PRO A 621 21.58 1.54 17.45
N VAL A 622 21.89 0.30 17.83
CA VAL A 622 23.26 -0.22 17.73
C VAL A 622 23.57 -0.50 16.27
N LEU A 623 24.35 0.39 15.64
CA LEU A 623 24.65 0.33 14.22
C LEU A 623 25.79 -0.67 13.93
N LYS A 624 25.64 -1.38 12.82
CA LYS A 624 26.71 -2.10 12.11
C LYS A 624 26.82 -1.57 10.69
N ALA A 625 28.01 -1.64 10.11
CA ALA A 625 28.25 -1.20 8.74
C ALA A 625 28.48 -2.41 7.83
N GLN A 626 27.76 -2.45 6.72
CA GLN A 626 28.09 -3.27 5.55
C GLN A 626 28.73 -2.39 4.50
N VAL A 627 29.88 -2.78 3.98
CA VAL A 627 30.66 -1.95 3.05
C VAL A 627 31.00 -2.75 1.81
N ASN A 628 30.62 -2.23 0.64
CA ASN A 628 30.97 -2.80 -0.66
C ASN A 628 31.83 -1.81 -1.45
N ALA A 629 32.95 -2.28 -1.96
CA ALA A 629 33.77 -1.56 -2.94
C ALA A 629 33.59 -2.22 -4.30
N GLY A 630 32.84 -1.58 -5.20
CA GLY A 630 32.36 -2.24 -6.42
C GLY A 630 31.56 -3.50 -6.10
N MET A 631 32.02 -4.66 -6.60
CA MET A 631 31.39 -5.96 -6.32
C MET A 631 31.98 -6.68 -5.10
N ARG A 632 33.04 -6.15 -4.49
CA ARG A 632 33.70 -6.80 -3.35
C ARG A 632 33.04 -6.37 -2.05
N ASP A 633 32.59 -7.34 -1.27
CA ASP A 633 32.15 -7.14 0.10
C ASP A 633 33.38 -7.01 1.04
N LEU A 634 33.45 -5.90 1.77
CA LEU A 634 34.48 -5.57 2.76
C LEU A 634 33.90 -5.56 4.18
N SER A 635 32.66 -5.99 4.37
CA SER A 635 31.98 -5.96 5.68
C SER A 635 32.72 -6.79 6.73
N GLY A 636 33.44 -7.84 6.33
CA GLY A 636 34.22 -8.69 7.24
C GLY A 636 35.42 -8.00 7.91
N THR A 637 35.93 -6.90 7.35
CA THR A 637 37.03 -6.11 7.91
C THR A 637 36.56 -4.75 8.44
N THR A 638 35.24 -4.55 8.53
CA THR A 638 34.65 -3.25 8.84
C THR A 638 34.43 -3.05 10.34
N GLN A 639 34.81 -1.88 10.85
CA GLN A 639 34.49 -1.41 12.20
C GLN A 639 33.86 -0.02 12.18
N ILE A 640 32.95 0.25 13.11
CA ILE A 640 32.44 1.59 13.38
C ILE A 640 33.18 2.15 14.59
N VAL A 641 33.77 3.34 14.45
CA VAL A 641 34.36 4.10 15.54
C VAL A 641 33.44 5.27 15.88
N ALA A 642 33.02 5.34 17.14
CA ALA A 642 32.16 6.41 17.67
C ALA A 642 32.89 7.12 18.82
N PRO A 643 33.66 8.20 18.55
CA PRO A 643 34.52 8.81 19.57
C PRO A 643 33.81 9.28 20.85
N ASN A 644 32.53 9.63 20.76
CA ASN A 644 31.79 10.27 21.84
C ASN A 644 30.74 9.35 22.52
N ASP A 645 30.63 8.07 22.11
CA ASP A 645 29.65 7.09 22.61
C ASP A 645 28.18 7.63 22.72
N ILE A 646 27.82 8.64 21.93
CA ILE A 646 26.49 9.26 21.97
C ILE A 646 25.45 8.28 21.40
N THR A 647 24.52 7.86 22.24
CA THR A 647 23.44 6.94 21.87
C THR A 647 22.07 7.62 21.81
N VAL A 648 21.93 8.83 22.36
CA VAL A 648 20.71 9.65 22.32
C VAL A 648 21.06 11.00 21.70
N LEU A 649 20.30 11.42 20.70
CA LEU A 649 20.43 12.73 20.05
C LEU A 649 19.29 13.64 20.49
N ALA A 650 19.59 14.72 21.19
CA ALA A 650 18.67 15.84 21.44
C ALA A 650 18.28 16.55 20.13
N PRO A 651 17.25 17.43 20.14
CA PRO A 651 16.86 18.19 18.95
C PRO A 651 18.04 18.96 18.34
N ASN A 652 18.27 18.80 17.03
CA ASN A 652 19.42 19.35 16.29
C ASN A 652 20.82 18.89 16.74
N GLU A 653 20.92 17.94 17.68
CA GLU A 653 22.20 17.36 18.07
C GLU A 653 22.74 16.47 16.94
N THR A 654 24.06 16.48 16.77
CA THR A 654 24.78 15.75 15.72
C THR A 654 25.81 14.82 16.36
N VAL A 655 25.81 13.56 15.95
CA VAL A 655 26.91 12.62 16.24
C VAL A 655 27.79 12.44 15.01
N GLU A 656 29.09 12.22 15.25
CA GLU A 656 30.06 11.84 14.23
C GLU A 656 30.46 10.38 14.44
N LEU A 657 30.43 9.61 13.35
CA LEU A 657 30.77 8.20 13.30
C LEU A 657 31.80 8.00 12.18
N TYR A 658 32.72 7.07 12.37
CA TYR A 658 33.69 6.69 11.35
C TYR A 658 33.48 5.23 10.98
N VAL A 659 33.37 4.94 9.69
CA VAL A 659 33.33 3.56 9.18
C VAL A 659 34.71 3.27 8.59
N LEU A 660 35.44 2.34 9.20
CA LEU A 660 36.76 1.92 8.76
C LEU A 660 36.66 0.52 8.17
N THR A 661 37.27 0.29 7.01
CA THR A 661 37.36 -1.02 6.38
C THR A 661 38.72 -1.20 5.72
N LYS A 662 39.17 -2.44 5.54
CA LYS A 662 40.43 -2.76 4.86
C LYS A 662 40.17 -3.29 3.45
N VAL A 663 40.99 -2.88 2.51
CA VAL A 663 40.94 -3.28 1.10
C VAL A 663 42.36 -3.56 0.59
N PRO A 664 42.59 -4.61 -0.23
CA PRO A 664 43.91 -4.83 -0.82
C PRO A 664 44.37 -3.61 -1.62
N TYR A 665 45.64 -3.22 -1.47
CA TYR A 665 46.17 -2.00 -2.11
C TYR A 665 46.06 -2.04 -3.65
N SER A 666 46.11 -3.23 -4.25
CA SER A 666 45.97 -3.44 -5.69
C SER A 666 44.52 -3.43 -6.21
N TYR A 667 43.52 -3.39 -5.32
CA TYR A 667 42.12 -3.43 -5.72
C TYR A 667 41.63 -2.04 -6.15
N HIS A 668 41.19 -1.93 -7.40
CA HIS A 668 40.59 -0.71 -7.95
C HIS A 668 39.06 -0.84 -7.95
N PHE A 669 38.38 0.20 -7.46
CA PHE A 669 36.93 0.33 -7.49
C PHE A 669 36.55 1.77 -7.85
N ASN A 670 35.39 1.95 -8.47
CA ASN A 670 34.89 3.29 -8.83
C ASN A 670 33.78 3.79 -7.89
N GLN A 671 33.23 2.89 -7.08
CA GLN A 671 32.09 3.14 -6.21
C GLN A 671 32.30 2.45 -4.86
N LEU A 672 32.06 3.20 -3.79
CA LEU A 672 32.01 2.73 -2.41
C LEU A 672 30.57 2.86 -1.91
N ARG A 673 29.99 1.77 -1.42
CA ARG A 673 28.65 1.72 -0.83
C ARG A 673 28.77 1.33 0.64
N ILE A 674 28.19 2.16 1.52
CA ILE A 674 28.18 1.96 2.96
C ILE A 674 26.71 1.88 3.42
N VAL A 675 26.31 0.76 3.99
CA VAL A 675 24.99 0.57 4.58
C VAL A 675 25.13 0.49 6.09
N LEU A 676 24.48 1.38 6.83
CA LEU A 676 24.35 1.25 8.28
C LEU A 676 23.04 0.55 8.59
N GLN A 677 23.06 -0.42 9.49
CA GLN A 677 21.90 -1.24 9.86
C GLN A 677 21.94 -1.67 11.32
N GLU A 678 20.77 -1.94 11.89
CA GLU A 678 20.63 -2.63 13.18
C GLU A 678 20.41 -4.13 12.93
N ASN A 679 21.20 -4.99 13.58
CA ASN A 679 20.95 -6.43 13.53
C ASN A 679 20.00 -6.83 14.67
N THR A 680 18.73 -7.12 14.35
CA THR A 680 17.75 -7.68 15.29
C THR A 680 17.44 -9.13 14.92
N GLY A 681 18.23 -10.10 15.39
CA GLY A 681 18.01 -11.52 15.09
C GLY A 681 18.42 -11.92 13.66
N GLU A 682 17.57 -12.68 12.95
CA GLU A 682 17.84 -13.15 11.57
C GLU A 682 17.68 -12.07 10.49
N ASP A 683 16.92 -11.00 10.75
CA ASP A 683 16.66 -9.92 9.79
C ASP A 683 17.37 -8.62 10.22
N ALA A 684 18.17 -8.04 9.32
CA ALA A 684 18.83 -6.75 9.54
C ALA A 684 17.92 -5.59 9.10
N VAL A 685 17.76 -4.58 9.95
CA VAL A 685 16.96 -3.39 9.63
C VAL A 685 17.88 -2.25 9.17
N LYS A 686 17.72 -1.84 7.91
CA LYS A 686 18.50 -0.77 7.30
C LYS A 686 18.22 0.57 8.00
N PHE A 687 19.28 1.24 8.46
CA PHE A 687 19.20 2.59 9.02
C PHE A 687 19.40 3.65 7.93
N LEU A 688 20.49 3.54 7.14
CA LEU A 688 20.77 4.42 6.01
C LEU A 688 21.71 3.75 5.00
N THR A 689 21.80 4.32 3.81
CA THR A 689 22.77 3.93 2.77
C THR A 689 23.48 5.16 2.24
N LEU A 690 24.80 5.07 2.08
CA LEU A 690 25.68 6.09 1.51
C LEU A 690 26.44 5.51 0.33
N ASN A 691 26.58 6.30 -0.73
CA ASN A 691 27.36 5.96 -1.91
C ASN A 691 28.36 7.08 -2.17
N ALA A 692 29.63 6.74 -2.39
CA ALA A 692 30.69 7.66 -2.79
C ALA A 692 31.37 7.17 -4.06
N SER A 693 31.82 8.08 -4.93
CA SER A 693 32.70 7.70 -6.04
C SER A 693 34.14 7.64 -5.54
N ALA A 694 34.95 6.71 -6.05
CA ALA A 694 36.38 6.65 -5.72
C ALA A 694 37.17 7.92 -6.15
N LEU A 695 36.60 8.75 -7.01
CA LEU A 695 37.14 10.03 -7.45
C LEU A 695 36.90 11.18 -6.46
N ASP A 696 36.04 11.00 -5.46
CA ASP A 696 35.71 12.02 -4.47
C ASP A 696 36.75 12.07 -3.31
N TYR A 697 37.92 11.44 -3.47
CA TYR A 697 38.99 11.44 -2.47
C TYR A 697 39.66 12.83 -2.41
N GLU A 698 39.40 13.59 -1.34
CA GLU A 698 40.18 14.77 -0.99
C GLU A 698 40.63 14.70 0.47
N MET A 699 41.95 14.73 0.69
CA MET A 699 42.56 14.86 2.00
C MET A 699 42.75 16.34 2.33
N ALA A 700 42.49 16.73 3.58
CA ALA A 700 42.80 18.08 4.02
C ALA A 700 44.32 18.27 4.11
N HIS A 701 44.82 19.37 3.53
CA HIS A 701 46.24 19.71 3.51
C HIS A 701 46.51 20.96 4.36
N VAL A 702 47.59 20.93 5.13
CA VAL A 702 48.06 22.01 6.00
C VAL A 702 49.42 22.45 5.50
N ALA A 703 49.60 23.75 5.28
CA ALA A 703 50.85 24.31 4.81
C ALA A 703 51.94 24.21 5.88
N ALA A 704 53.20 24.23 5.46
CA ALA A 704 54.32 24.08 6.38
C ALA A 704 54.39 25.26 7.35
N GLY A 705 54.66 24.97 8.63
CA GLY A 705 54.65 25.94 9.74
C GLY A 705 53.25 26.32 10.28
N GLU A 706 52.17 26.00 9.56
CA GLU A 706 50.79 26.16 10.06
C GLU A 706 50.40 25.04 11.03
N SER A 707 49.32 25.25 11.78
CA SER A 707 48.77 24.24 12.68
C SER A 707 47.42 23.71 12.23
N TYR A 708 47.09 22.50 12.66
CA TYR A 708 45.75 21.93 12.50
C TYR A 708 45.11 21.61 13.84
N GLN A 709 43.78 21.52 13.82
CA GLN A 709 42.97 21.27 15.01
C GLN A 709 42.48 19.83 15.01
N ILE A 710 42.63 19.16 16.15
CA ILE A 710 41.93 17.94 16.50
C ILE A 710 40.68 18.37 17.26
N ASP A 711 39.50 18.12 16.67
CA ASP A 711 38.20 18.53 17.23
C ASP A 711 37.48 17.42 18.00
N THR A 712 38.10 16.24 18.10
CA THR A 712 37.54 15.07 18.77
C THR A 712 37.30 15.37 20.25
N ILE A 713 36.05 15.22 20.70
CA ILE A 713 35.63 15.63 22.05
C ILE A 713 36.41 14.81 23.09
N GLY A 714 36.95 15.50 24.10
CA GLY A 714 37.75 14.90 25.16
C GLY A 714 39.23 14.77 24.82
N ARG A 715 39.63 15.06 23.57
CA ARG A 715 41.02 15.02 23.09
C ARG A 715 41.38 16.21 22.19
N LYS A 716 40.67 17.34 22.35
CA LYS A 716 40.90 18.52 21.52
C LYS A 716 42.32 19.05 21.65
N ALA A 717 42.98 19.33 20.53
CA ALA A 717 44.35 19.83 20.51
C ALA A 717 44.69 20.61 19.24
N GLU A 718 45.62 21.56 19.36
CA GLU A 718 46.31 22.17 18.23
C GLU A 718 47.64 21.43 18.01
N VAL A 719 47.91 21.01 16.78
CA VAL A 719 49.16 20.33 16.41
C VAL A 719 49.92 21.16 15.38
N ARG A 720 51.21 21.41 15.63
CA ARG A 720 52.09 22.20 14.76
C ARG A 720 53.47 21.56 14.63
N GLU A 721 54.08 21.66 13.45
CA GLU A 721 55.51 21.36 13.25
C GLU A 721 56.38 22.27 14.14
N ARG A 722 57.28 21.68 14.91
CA ARG A 722 58.34 22.38 15.66
C ARG A 722 59.64 22.39 14.85
N LEU A 723 60.06 21.20 14.39
CA LEU A 723 61.29 20.98 13.66
C LEU A 723 61.13 19.72 12.81
N THR A 724 61.65 19.77 11.59
CA THR A 724 61.92 18.57 10.78
C THR A 724 63.39 18.59 10.38
N THR A 725 64.09 17.49 10.57
CA THR A 725 65.51 17.32 10.19
C THR A 725 65.74 15.96 9.55
N VAL A 726 66.87 15.82 8.85
CA VAL A 726 67.25 14.59 8.16
C VAL A 726 68.65 14.15 8.59
N TYR A 727 68.72 12.97 9.21
CA TYR A 727 69.95 12.27 9.53
C TYR A 727 70.41 11.50 8.30
N ARG A 728 71.46 11.99 7.65
CA ARG A 728 72.01 11.36 6.44
C ARG A 728 73.00 10.25 6.82
N ASP A 729 72.89 9.12 6.16
CA ASP A 729 73.86 8.00 6.22
C ASP A 729 74.17 7.50 4.79
N GLY A 730 75.19 6.66 4.63
CA GLY A 730 75.58 6.07 3.35
C GLY A 730 74.62 5.01 2.80
N SER A 731 73.65 4.54 3.59
CA SER A 731 72.71 3.47 3.20
C SER A 731 71.27 3.94 2.99
N SER A 732 70.75 4.79 3.87
CA SER A 732 69.45 5.44 3.79
C SER A 732 69.48 6.78 4.54
N ASN A 733 68.46 7.60 4.39
CA ASN A 733 68.24 8.80 5.21
C ASN A 733 67.24 8.47 6.33
N LEU A 734 67.34 9.11 7.50
CA LEU A 734 66.28 9.06 8.52
C LEU A 734 65.69 10.45 8.66
N ILE A 735 64.40 10.58 8.37
CA ILE A 735 63.67 11.83 8.61
C ILE A 735 63.11 11.80 10.03
N TYR A 736 63.29 12.90 10.75
CA TYR A 736 62.86 13.07 12.13
C TYR A 736 62.09 14.38 12.25
N THR A 737 60.87 14.30 12.75
CA THR A 737 59.94 15.43 12.90
C THR A 737 59.48 15.53 14.35
N GLU A 738 59.50 16.73 14.90
CA GLU A 738 58.90 17.07 16.19
C GLU A 738 57.66 17.91 15.97
N LEU A 739 56.59 17.53 16.66
CA LEU A 739 55.32 18.24 16.67
C LEU A 739 55.02 18.73 18.09
N ALA A 740 54.59 19.98 18.17
CA ALA A 740 54.01 20.55 19.38
C ALA A 740 52.50 20.31 19.36
N MET A 741 52.02 19.43 20.24
CA MET A 741 50.60 19.15 20.45
C MET A 741 50.11 19.87 21.71
N THR A 742 49.38 20.97 21.54
CA THR A 742 48.86 21.80 22.64
C THR A 742 47.42 21.43 22.94
N SER A 743 47.12 21.07 24.19
CA SER A 743 45.75 20.72 24.59
C SER A 743 44.81 21.92 24.49
N ALA A 744 43.74 21.77 23.71
CA ALA A 744 42.65 22.73 23.58
C ALA A 744 41.44 22.36 24.46
N GLU A 745 41.60 21.39 25.37
CA GLU A 745 40.57 20.99 26.32
C GLU A 745 40.44 21.96 27.49
N THR A 746 39.24 22.03 28.08
CA THR A 746 38.97 22.86 29.28
C THR A 746 39.29 22.14 30.59
N ARG A 747 39.62 20.85 30.54
CA ARG A 747 39.96 19.99 31.67
C ARG A 747 41.19 19.16 31.33
N GLN A 748 41.81 18.57 32.35
CA GLN A 748 42.90 17.63 32.15
C GLN A 748 42.41 16.39 31.39
N SER A 749 43.09 16.00 30.33
CA SER A 749 42.73 14.86 29.47
C SER A 749 43.97 14.19 28.88
N LYS A 750 43.82 12.94 28.43
CA LYS A 750 44.87 12.28 27.63
C LYS A 750 44.82 12.82 26.19
N PRO A 751 45.97 13.08 25.54
CA PRO A 751 46.00 13.45 24.13
C PRO A 751 45.53 12.27 23.25
N SER A 752 45.17 12.54 22.00
CA SER A 752 45.00 11.49 21.00
C SER A 752 46.33 10.77 20.74
N GLN A 753 46.30 9.43 20.67
CA GLN A 753 47.42 8.68 20.10
C GLN A 753 47.49 9.03 18.62
N LEU A 754 48.63 9.57 18.17
CA LEU A 754 48.83 9.89 16.77
C LEU A 754 49.48 8.70 16.05
N VAL A 755 49.11 8.52 14.79
CA VAL A 755 49.73 7.58 13.86
C VAL A 755 50.07 8.33 12.58
N ALA A 756 51.20 8.00 11.96
CA ALA A 756 51.73 8.83 10.88
C ALA A 756 52.46 8.06 9.78
N TYR A 757 52.47 8.64 8.59
CA TYR A 757 53.20 8.18 7.42
C TYR A 757 53.86 9.37 6.72
N TYR A 758 55.07 9.21 6.20
CA TYR A 758 55.66 10.17 5.26
C TYR A 758 55.24 9.81 3.83
N LYS A 759 54.73 10.78 3.08
CA LYS A 759 54.29 10.61 1.69
C LYS A 759 55.16 11.42 0.73
N THR A 760 55.58 10.79 -0.38
CA THR A 760 56.29 11.45 -1.49
C THR A 760 55.35 12.03 -2.54
N THR A 761 55.89 12.87 -3.43
CA THR A 761 55.20 13.39 -4.62
C THR A 761 54.77 12.28 -5.59
N GLU A 762 55.46 11.14 -5.57
CA GLU A 762 55.17 9.96 -6.40
C GLU A 762 54.14 9.01 -5.77
N ASN A 763 53.48 9.41 -4.67
CA ASN A 763 52.55 8.58 -3.89
C ASN A 763 53.18 7.32 -3.27
N GLN A 764 54.46 7.39 -2.88
CA GLN A 764 55.06 6.39 -2.01
C GLN A 764 54.80 6.76 -0.55
N TYR A 765 54.59 5.76 0.30
CA TYR A 765 54.25 5.94 1.72
C TYR A 765 55.26 5.17 2.58
N TYR A 766 55.76 5.84 3.61
CA TYR A 766 56.68 5.29 4.59
C TYR A 766 56.05 5.38 5.97
N GLU A 767 55.75 4.24 6.59
CA GLU A 767 55.23 4.18 7.95
C GLU A 767 56.21 4.84 8.92
N ALA A 768 55.69 5.63 9.85
CA ALA A 768 56.50 6.37 10.80
C ALA A 768 56.25 5.88 12.22
N GLU A 769 57.32 5.74 12.99
CA GLU A 769 57.23 5.50 14.42
C GLU A 769 56.88 6.82 15.13
N VAL A 770 55.87 6.78 15.99
CA VAL A 770 55.37 7.93 16.74
C VAL A 770 55.58 7.71 18.23
N THR A 771 56.35 8.61 18.86
CA THR A 771 56.58 8.61 20.32
C THR A 771 56.00 9.87 20.94
N GLN A 772 55.16 9.69 21.97
CA GLN A 772 54.48 10.77 22.69
C GLN A 772 54.27 10.40 24.18
N SER A 773 54.01 11.38 25.03
CA SER A 773 53.71 11.12 26.45
C SER A 773 52.34 10.48 26.63
N SER A 774 52.23 9.50 27.53
CA SER A 774 50.96 8.89 27.93
C SER A 774 50.26 9.59 29.10
N ASN A 775 50.90 10.62 29.64
CA ASN A 775 50.38 11.41 30.75
C ASN A 775 49.19 12.29 30.32
N SER A 776 48.29 12.54 31.26
CA SER A 776 47.19 13.50 31.03
C SER A 776 47.71 14.93 31.11
N VAL A 777 47.31 15.75 30.15
CA VAL A 777 47.78 17.13 29.97
C VAL A 777 46.72 18.11 30.46
N SER A 778 47.13 19.16 31.17
CA SER A 778 46.25 20.25 31.59
C SER A 778 45.76 21.09 30.40
N PRO A 779 44.70 21.89 30.55
CA PRO A 779 44.32 22.89 29.55
C PRO A 779 45.51 23.76 29.12
N GLY A 780 45.75 23.90 27.82
CA GLY A 780 46.89 24.64 27.25
C GLY A 780 48.26 24.00 27.44
N GLY A 781 48.35 22.83 28.10
CA GLY A 781 49.61 22.11 28.25
C GLY A 781 50.10 21.57 26.92
N LYS A 782 51.42 21.53 26.72
CA LYS A 782 52.06 21.08 25.49
C LYS A 782 52.59 19.66 25.65
N ASN A 783 52.46 18.87 24.60
CA ASN A 783 53.04 17.54 24.46
C ASN A 783 53.99 17.57 23.26
N LEU A 784 55.20 17.06 23.43
CA LEU A 784 56.12 16.83 22.33
C LEU A 784 55.80 15.46 21.73
N VAL A 785 55.45 15.44 20.45
CA VAL A 785 55.29 14.22 19.67
C VAL A 785 56.48 14.14 18.71
N THR A 786 57.18 13.02 18.72
CA THR A 786 58.30 12.77 17.80
C THR A 786 57.87 11.71 16.79
N VAL A 787 58.20 11.95 15.52
CA VAL A 787 57.77 11.12 14.40
C VAL A 787 58.96 10.87 13.49
N TRP A 788 59.28 9.62 13.17
CA TRP A 788 60.45 9.32 12.35
C TRP A 788 60.27 8.10 11.46
N SER A 789 61.01 8.05 10.36
CA SER A 789 61.03 6.89 9.45
C SER A 789 62.36 6.83 8.68
N GLU A 790 62.76 5.63 8.27
CA GLU A 790 63.87 5.43 7.35
C GLU A 790 63.40 5.59 5.90
N ILE A 791 64.12 6.43 5.15
CA ILE A 791 63.79 6.87 3.80
C ILE A 791 64.94 6.50 2.85
N PRO A 792 64.69 5.81 1.74
CA PRO A 792 65.70 5.51 0.72
C PRO A 792 66.46 6.76 0.22
N LEU A 793 67.72 6.59 -0.21
CA LEU A 793 68.59 7.71 -0.65
C LEU A 793 68.09 8.42 -1.91
N ASP A 794 67.31 7.75 -2.74
CA ASP A 794 66.72 8.26 -3.99
C ASP A 794 65.47 9.12 -3.77
N VAL A 795 64.90 9.12 -2.56
CA VAL A 795 63.72 9.92 -2.22
C VAL A 795 64.12 11.33 -1.83
N ASN A 796 63.48 12.32 -2.44
CA ASN A 796 63.66 13.73 -2.09
C ASN A 796 62.94 14.08 -0.78
N THR A 797 63.70 14.14 0.32
CA THR A 797 63.15 14.43 1.65
C THR A 797 62.58 15.84 1.80
N SER A 798 62.94 16.80 0.93
CA SER A 798 62.45 18.19 1.00
C SER A 798 60.99 18.37 0.55
N GLN A 799 60.41 17.36 -0.09
CA GLN A 799 59.04 17.39 -0.63
C GLN A 799 58.09 16.41 0.09
N LEU A 800 58.53 15.86 1.22
CA LEU A 800 57.71 14.94 2.01
C LEU A 800 56.56 15.67 2.71
N VAL A 801 55.40 15.02 2.71
CA VAL A 801 54.22 15.44 3.47
C VAL A 801 53.98 14.42 4.58
N LEU A 802 53.81 14.88 5.81
CA LEU A 802 53.45 14.03 6.94
C LEU A 802 51.94 13.81 6.96
N HIS A 803 51.51 12.61 6.63
CA HIS A 803 50.13 12.19 6.83
C HIS A 803 49.97 11.78 8.30
N ILE A 804 49.16 12.51 9.07
CA ILE A 804 49.01 12.29 10.50
C ILE A 804 47.53 12.25 10.89
N GLY A 805 47.15 11.26 11.70
CA GLY A 805 45.78 11.06 12.14
C GLY A 805 45.69 10.46 13.54
N GLU A 806 44.47 10.34 14.05
CA GLU A 806 44.19 9.79 15.37
C GLU A 806 44.06 8.27 15.31
N GLY A 807 44.86 7.56 16.09
CA GLY A 807 44.85 6.10 16.18
C GLY A 807 43.57 5.55 16.79
N VAL A 808 43.07 4.47 16.21
CA VAL A 808 41.86 3.76 16.69
C VAL A 808 42.10 2.26 16.77
N ALA A 809 41.42 1.61 17.72
CA ALA A 809 41.38 0.17 17.89
C ALA A 809 40.06 -0.24 18.55
N ASP A 810 39.53 -1.42 18.21
CA ASP A 810 38.32 -2.00 18.79
C ASP A 810 37.11 -1.04 18.81
N GLY A 811 36.91 -0.28 17.73
CA GLY A 811 35.80 0.68 17.60
C GLY A 811 35.94 1.96 18.46
N LYS A 812 37.11 2.21 19.06
CA LYS A 812 37.37 3.36 19.93
C LYS A 812 38.70 4.04 19.62
N LEU A 813 38.91 5.24 20.16
CA LEU A 813 40.19 5.94 20.10
C LEU A 813 41.24 5.20 20.96
N THR A 814 42.39 4.90 20.38
CA THR A 814 43.52 4.25 21.06
C THR A 814 44.10 5.15 22.15
N GLU A 815 44.45 4.61 23.31
CA GLU A 815 45.18 5.38 24.32
C GLU A 815 46.64 5.65 23.90
N PRO A 816 47.25 6.77 24.30
CA PRO A 816 48.66 7.03 24.06
C PRO A 816 49.59 5.88 24.49
N GLY A 817 50.48 5.45 23.59
CA GLY A 817 51.43 4.35 23.78
C GLY A 817 50.84 2.95 23.55
N LYS A 818 49.60 2.83 23.06
CA LYS A 818 48.99 1.56 22.64
C LYS A 818 48.99 1.44 21.11
N GLU A 819 49.07 0.20 20.63
CA GLU A 819 48.98 -0.11 19.20
C GLU A 819 47.58 0.23 18.66
N SER A 820 47.55 0.79 17.45
CA SER A 820 46.31 1.11 16.73
C SER A 820 46.10 0.11 15.60
N THR A 821 44.85 -0.13 15.22
CA THR A 821 44.46 -0.95 14.05
C THR A 821 43.91 -0.11 12.90
N GLY A 822 43.91 1.21 13.07
CA GLY A 822 43.53 2.19 12.06
C GLY A 822 43.79 3.62 12.48
N SER A 823 43.42 4.54 11.60
CA SER A 823 43.47 5.98 11.78
C SER A 823 42.17 6.65 11.35
N ILE A 824 41.81 7.74 12.03
CA ILE A 824 40.74 8.65 11.64
C ILE A 824 41.24 10.09 11.64
N ASN A 825 40.49 10.99 11.00
CA ASN A 825 40.82 12.42 10.91
C ASN A 825 42.22 12.71 10.36
N THR A 826 42.71 11.85 9.45
CA THR A 826 44.04 12.02 8.87
C THR A 826 44.11 13.24 7.96
N ILE A 827 45.15 14.05 8.16
CA ILE A 827 45.47 15.22 7.35
C ILE A 827 46.88 15.10 6.78
N GLY A 828 47.17 15.83 5.70
CA GLY A 828 48.52 15.96 5.15
C GLY A 828 49.17 17.27 5.58
N LEU A 829 50.15 17.20 6.48
CA LEU A 829 50.96 18.33 6.95
C LEU A 829 52.22 18.46 6.09
N ALA A 830 52.33 19.54 5.32
CA ALA A 830 53.58 19.86 4.65
C ALA A 830 54.67 20.18 5.69
N LEU A 831 55.88 19.69 5.48
CA LEU A 831 57.00 19.86 6.40
C LEU A 831 57.99 20.90 5.89
N SER A 832 58.82 21.43 6.79
CA SER A 832 59.97 22.29 6.46
C SER A 832 61.29 21.63 6.90
N PRO A 833 61.79 20.58 6.20
CA PRO A 833 63.04 19.93 6.56
C PRO A 833 64.21 20.92 6.53
N GLY A 834 64.75 21.21 7.72
CA GLY A 834 65.92 22.06 7.91
C GLY A 834 67.20 21.23 8.03
N MET A 835 68.32 21.80 7.61
CA MET A 835 69.63 21.28 8.02
C MET A 835 70.00 21.90 9.35
N ILE A 836 70.24 21.07 10.38
CA ILE A 836 70.82 21.52 11.63
C ILE A 836 72.15 22.22 11.31
N GLN A 837 72.24 23.50 11.65
CA GLN A 837 73.47 24.28 11.52
C GLN A 837 74.27 24.11 12.80
N PRO A 838 75.49 23.52 12.74
CA PRO A 838 76.31 23.36 13.93
C PRO A 838 76.60 24.71 14.59
N ALA A 839 76.38 24.80 15.90
CA ALA A 839 76.73 25.96 16.68
C ALA A 839 78.25 26.21 16.59
N THR A 840 78.63 27.47 16.37
CA THR A 840 80.03 27.91 16.26
C THR A 840 80.77 27.92 17.59
N ASN A 841 80.05 27.73 18.69
CA ASN A 841 80.55 27.54 20.04
C ASN A 841 79.57 26.66 20.82
N LEU A 842 79.99 26.13 21.97
CA LEU A 842 79.18 25.22 22.78
C LEU A 842 78.43 25.93 23.91
N ARG A 843 78.21 27.26 23.82
CA ARG A 843 77.48 28.04 24.84
C ARG A 843 75.97 27.93 24.72
N ASN A 844 75.45 27.42 23.61
CA ASN A 844 74.02 27.21 23.40
C ASN A 844 73.81 26.10 22.37
N VAL A 845 73.76 24.86 22.86
CA VAL A 845 73.60 23.65 22.06
C VAL A 845 72.24 23.06 22.37
N GLU A 846 71.31 23.21 21.41
CA GLU A 846 69.95 22.71 21.55
C GLU A 846 69.91 21.21 21.19
N LEU A 847 69.37 20.42 22.13
CA LEU A 847 68.99 19.03 21.93
C LEU A 847 67.61 18.85 22.56
N PHE A 848 66.60 19.43 21.91
CA PHE A 848 65.28 19.64 22.50
C PHE A 848 64.68 18.34 23.07
N PRO A 849 64.01 18.36 24.24
CA PRO A 849 63.67 19.53 25.08
C PRO A 849 64.82 20.06 25.95
N TYR A 850 66.05 19.52 25.82
CA TYR A 850 67.22 19.99 26.55
C TYR A 850 67.94 21.12 25.81
N ASN A 851 68.59 21.98 26.59
CA ASN A 851 69.58 22.93 26.10
C ASN A 851 70.83 22.84 26.96
N LEU A 852 71.98 22.60 26.32
CA LEU A 852 73.27 22.43 26.95
C LEU A 852 74.17 23.64 26.65
N SER A 853 74.77 24.20 27.70
CA SER A 853 75.73 25.29 27.58
C SER A 853 77.02 24.91 28.29
N ILE A 854 78.09 24.66 27.55
CA ILE A 854 79.42 24.42 28.10
C ILE A 854 80.07 25.78 28.37
N THR A 855 80.22 26.12 29.65
CA THR A 855 80.68 27.44 30.08
C THR A 855 82.18 27.52 30.25
N ARG A 856 82.84 26.40 30.53
CA ARG A 856 84.29 26.26 30.56
C ARG A 856 84.62 24.82 30.25
N ALA A 857 85.65 24.58 29.46
CA ALA A 857 86.25 23.26 29.34
C ALA A 857 87.77 23.41 29.27
N GLU A 858 88.48 22.44 29.83
CA GLU A 858 89.93 22.40 29.92
C GLU A 858 90.38 20.95 29.75
N GLY A 859 91.35 20.72 28.87
CA GLY A 859 91.99 19.41 28.74
C GLY A 859 93.24 19.39 29.60
N THR A 860 93.45 18.33 30.37
CA THR A 860 94.66 18.10 31.16
C THR A 860 95.38 16.85 30.66
N LEU A 861 96.65 16.99 30.27
CA LEU A 861 97.50 15.88 29.84
C LEU A 861 98.35 15.38 31.01
N SER A 862 98.22 14.08 31.32
CA SER A 862 99.08 13.33 32.25
C SER A 862 99.69 12.10 31.54
N GLU A 863 100.73 11.48 32.13
CA GLU A 863 101.67 10.51 31.51
C GLU A 863 101.10 9.63 30.38
N SER A 864 99.91 9.05 30.55
CA SER A 864 99.24 8.23 29.53
C SER A 864 97.72 8.47 29.43
N LYS A 865 97.25 9.66 29.82
CA LYS A 865 95.81 9.97 29.89
C LYS A 865 95.55 11.42 29.54
N VAL A 866 94.43 11.67 28.86
CA VAL A 866 93.89 13.02 28.66
C VAL A 866 92.60 13.11 29.45
N ALA A 867 92.58 13.95 30.48
CA ALA A 867 91.36 14.30 31.19
C ALA A 867 90.71 15.51 30.48
N LEU A 868 89.40 15.47 30.30
CA LEU A 868 88.59 16.59 29.85
C LEU A 868 87.63 16.96 30.97
N ASP A 869 87.86 18.13 31.55
CA ASP A 869 87.03 18.70 32.60
C ASP A 869 86.22 19.86 32.02
N PHE A 870 84.90 19.83 32.17
CA PHE A 870 84.06 20.93 31.74
C PHE A 870 82.96 21.28 32.72
N ILE A 871 82.66 22.58 32.79
CA ILE A 871 81.53 23.16 33.50
C ILE A 871 80.41 23.39 32.51
N TYR A 872 79.21 22.94 32.84
CA TYR A 872 78.03 23.08 31.99
C TYR A 872 76.80 23.56 32.76
N ASP A 873 75.90 24.20 32.02
CA ASP A 873 74.51 24.41 32.39
C ASP A 873 73.64 23.51 31.50
N LEU A 874 72.80 22.67 32.11
CA LEU A 874 71.83 21.83 31.40
C LEU A 874 70.43 22.21 31.86
N THR A 875 69.61 22.70 30.93
CA THR A 875 68.21 23.07 31.19
C THR A 875 67.27 22.15 30.42
N LEU A 876 66.14 21.79 31.05
CA LEU A 876 65.05 21.05 30.42
C LEU A 876 63.84 21.96 30.27
N ASN A 877 63.29 22.06 29.06
CA ASN A 877 62.06 22.79 28.81
C ASN A 877 60.85 22.02 29.36
N ARG A 878 60.36 22.44 30.53
CA ARG A 878 59.23 21.82 31.25
C ARG A 878 57.85 22.27 30.74
N GLU A 879 57.78 23.14 29.73
CA GLU A 879 56.48 23.44 29.09
C GLU A 879 55.93 22.24 28.32
N TYR A 880 56.80 21.31 27.91
CA TYR A 880 56.45 20.13 27.14
C TYR A 880 56.48 18.89 28.03
N ASN A 881 55.37 18.17 28.02
CA ASN A 881 55.37 16.77 28.39
C ASN A 881 56.04 15.98 27.25
N VAL A 882 56.95 15.09 27.59
CA VAL A 882 57.69 14.27 26.63
C VAL A 882 57.48 12.79 26.93
N GLY A 883 57.58 11.96 25.89
CA GLY A 883 57.57 10.49 26.00
C GLY A 883 58.95 9.95 26.38
N SER A 884 59.26 8.73 25.92
CA SER A 884 60.65 8.25 25.93
C SER A 884 61.53 9.18 25.09
N TYR A 885 62.78 9.35 25.53
CA TYR A 885 63.76 10.22 24.89
C TYR A 885 64.96 9.39 24.46
N ASP A 886 65.00 9.04 23.18
CA ASP A 886 65.97 8.07 22.64
C ASP A 886 67.23 8.73 22.04
N HIS A 887 67.32 10.05 22.09
CA HIS A 887 68.50 10.80 21.65
C HIS A 887 69.65 10.67 22.66
N LYS A 888 70.86 10.53 22.13
CA LYS A 888 72.11 10.50 22.91
C LYS A 888 73.00 11.66 22.50
N LEU A 889 73.67 12.26 23.48
CA LEU A 889 74.69 13.26 23.21
C LEU A 889 76.03 12.55 23.04
N ILE A 890 76.59 12.57 21.83
CA ILE A 890 77.94 12.06 21.59
C ILE A 890 78.93 13.21 21.72
N LEU A 891 79.84 13.07 22.67
CA LEU A 891 80.97 13.96 22.84
C LEU A 891 82.18 13.37 22.13
N GLU A 892 82.64 14.04 21.08
CA GLU A 892 83.88 13.73 20.37
C GLU A 892 84.94 14.77 20.75
N MET A 893 86.08 14.30 21.24
CA MET A 893 87.26 15.10 21.52
C MET A 893 88.33 14.77 20.49
N ILE A 894 88.85 15.80 19.83
CA ILE A 894 89.89 15.70 18.81
C ILE A 894 91.14 16.37 19.36
N ASP A 895 92.22 15.61 19.46
CA ASP A 895 93.51 16.08 19.96
C ASP A 895 94.23 17.00 18.96
N PRO A 896 95.33 17.67 19.36
CA PRO A 896 96.10 18.52 18.45
C PRO A 896 96.72 17.80 17.24
N LEU A 897 96.79 16.46 17.25
CA LEU A 897 97.29 15.62 16.15
C LEU A 897 96.16 15.17 15.20
N GLY A 898 94.91 15.55 15.50
CA GLY A 898 93.73 15.22 14.70
C GLY A 898 93.10 13.85 15.03
N LYS A 899 93.51 13.17 16.10
CA LYS A 899 92.87 11.91 16.51
C LYS A 899 91.62 12.17 17.33
N ALA A 900 90.52 11.55 16.93
CA ALA A 900 89.24 11.59 17.62
C ALA A 900 89.11 10.50 18.71
N MET A 901 88.46 10.86 19.81
CA MET A 901 88.02 9.97 20.88
C MET A 901 86.59 10.34 21.25
N GLU A 902 85.72 9.35 21.43
CA GLU A 902 84.29 9.59 21.63
C GLU A 902 83.77 8.95 22.91
N THR A 903 82.72 9.55 23.46
CA THR A 903 81.93 9.01 24.55
C THR A 903 80.46 9.37 24.36
N SER A 904 79.57 8.42 24.68
CA SER A 904 78.13 8.69 24.71
C SER A 904 77.75 9.21 26.10
N LEU A 905 76.96 10.29 26.13
CA LEU A 905 76.45 10.90 27.34
C LEU A 905 74.92 10.92 27.29
N THR A 906 74.29 10.45 28.36
CA THR A 906 72.85 10.47 28.53
C THR A 906 72.44 11.71 29.31
N LEU A 907 71.62 12.58 28.70
CA LEU A 907 71.11 13.78 29.37
C LEU A 907 70.09 13.42 30.45
N GLY A 908 70.21 14.05 31.61
CA GLY A 908 69.38 13.79 32.79
C GLY A 908 69.97 12.75 33.76
N THR A 909 70.86 11.87 33.29
CA THR A 909 71.55 10.86 34.12
C THR A 909 73.05 11.10 34.21
N ASP A 910 73.78 11.02 33.08
CA ASP A 910 75.23 11.27 33.05
C ASP A 910 75.52 12.77 33.21
N LEU A 911 74.77 13.59 32.46
CA LEU A 911 74.71 15.04 32.64
C LEU A 911 73.42 15.40 33.38
N THR A 912 73.52 15.76 34.65
CA THR A 912 72.34 16.11 35.47
C THR A 912 71.86 17.54 35.21
N ILE A 913 70.55 17.76 35.26
CA ILE A 913 69.93 19.09 35.06
C ILE A 913 70.41 20.06 36.16
N GLY A 914 70.78 21.27 35.77
CA GLY A 914 71.18 22.34 36.68
C GLY A 914 72.25 23.25 36.09
N ASN A 915 72.61 24.27 36.87
CA ASN A 915 73.61 25.26 36.48
C ASN A 915 74.95 24.97 37.14
N HIS A 916 76.04 25.25 36.43
CA HIS A 916 77.44 25.19 36.86
C HIS A 916 77.83 23.80 37.39
N LYS A 917 77.32 22.76 36.73
CA LYS A 917 77.69 21.37 37.00
C LYS A 917 79.05 21.08 36.38
N SER A 918 79.88 20.27 37.03
CA SER A 918 81.13 19.78 36.47
C SER A 918 80.95 18.36 35.94
N TYR A 919 81.62 18.05 34.84
CA TYR A 919 81.78 16.70 34.33
C TYR A 919 83.25 16.49 33.98
N SER A 920 83.79 15.34 34.35
CA SER A 920 85.18 14.95 34.11
C SER A 920 85.19 13.59 33.42
N ILE A 921 85.95 13.49 32.35
CA ILE A 921 86.14 12.22 31.64
C ILE A 921 87.61 12.03 31.29
N THR A 922 88.11 10.82 31.47
CA THR A 922 89.50 10.49 31.17
C THR A 922 89.59 9.50 30.03
N PHE A 923 90.37 9.87 29.02
CA PHE A 923 90.65 9.06 27.85
C PHE A 923 92.06 8.47 27.96
N ASN A 924 92.19 7.14 27.86
CA ASN A 924 93.50 6.48 27.86
C ASN A 924 94.25 6.77 26.57
N ASN A 925 95.51 7.20 26.68
CA ASN A 925 96.26 7.68 25.53
C ASN A 925 97.78 7.38 25.58
N ASN A 926 98.39 7.17 24.41
CA ASN A 926 99.83 6.91 24.25
C ASN A 926 100.61 8.13 23.70
N PHE A 927 100.15 9.38 23.91
CA PHE A 927 100.68 10.59 23.23
C PHE A 927 101.75 11.41 23.96
N HIS A 928 102.34 10.91 25.04
CA HIS A 928 103.30 11.67 25.83
C HIS A 928 104.55 12.18 25.08
N LYS A 929 104.89 11.59 23.92
CA LYS A 929 106.17 11.90 23.26
C LYS A 929 106.17 13.16 22.39
N VAL A 930 105.02 13.80 22.12
CA VAL A 930 104.94 14.91 21.13
C VAL A 930 104.06 16.10 21.58
N LEU A 931 103.29 16.00 22.66
CA LEU A 931 102.36 17.05 23.08
C LEU A 931 102.93 17.89 24.25
N SER A 932 103.32 19.14 24.00
CA SER A 932 103.76 20.11 25.03
C SER A 932 102.74 21.23 25.28
N GLY A 933 101.50 21.06 24.82
CA GLY A 933 100.43 22.06 24.83
C GLY A 933 99.65 22.08 23.50
N GLY A 934 98.58 22.86 23.42
CA GLY A 934 97.77 23.02 22.20
C GLY A 934 96.30 23.30 22.49
N THR A 935 95.45 23.02 21.51
CA THR A 935 93.99 23.07 21.68
C THR A 935 93.38 21.72 21.38
N ILE A 936 92.46 21.27 22.24
CA ILE A 936 91.55 20.17 21.92
C ILE A 936 90.30 20.73 21.25
N ARG A 937 89.79 20.07 20.21
CA ARG A 937 88.50 20.41 19.61
C ARG A 937 87.43 19.48 20.18
N MET A 938 86.39 20.07 20.74
CA MET A 938 85.22 19.38 21.27
C MET A 938 84.08 19.51 20.27
N ASN A 939 83.58 18.39 19.78
CA ASN A 939 82.40 18.29 18.92
C ASN A 939 81.28 17.62 19.71
N LEU A 940 80.07 18.16 19.60
CA LEU A 940 78.87 17.56 20.16
C LEU A 940 77.97 17.11 19.01
N TYR A 941 77.56 15.84 19.03
CA TYR A 941 76.60 15.29 18.08
C TYR A 941 75.34 14.83 18.79
N ASP A 942 74.21 14.97 18.12
CA ASP A 942 73.00 14.21 18.42
C ASP A 942 73.12 12.85 17.73
N GLU A 943 72.97 11.77 18.48
CA GLU A 943 72.81 10.42 17.95
C GLU A 943 71.38 9.93 18.18
N PHE A 944 70.68 9.66 17.08
CA PHE A 944 69.33 9.09 17.07
C PHE A 944 69.30 7.87 16.16
N GLN A 945 68.82 6.73 16.68
CA GLN A 945 68.78 5.44 15.97
C GLN A 945 70.13 5.08 15.30
N GLY A 946 71.24 5.37 15.98
CA GLY A 946 72.60 5.10 15.49
C GLY A 946 73.14 6.06 14.43
N ARG A 947 72.38 7.12 14.08
CA ARG A 947 72.77 8.13 13.08
C ARG A 947 73.09 9.45 13.77
N ARG A 948 74.05 10.21 13.23
CA ARG A 948 74.60 11.39 13.91
C ARG A 948 74.43 12.67 13.14
N VAL A 949 74.15 13.75 13.85
CA VAL A 949 74.21 15.13 13.34
C VAL A 949 75.03 16.00 14.26
N LEU A 950 75.96 16.78 13.69
CA LEU A 950 76.80 17.70 14.44
C LEU A 950 75.96 18.88 14.96
N LEU A 951 75.91 19.05 16.27
CA LEU A 951 75.18 20.13 16.94
C LEU A 951 76.05 21.36 17.18
N GLY A 952 77.36 21.18 17.38
CA GLY A 952 78.28 22.29 17.59
C GLY A 952 79.72 21.84 17.79
N SER A 953 80.64 22.79 17.62
CA SER A 953 82.09 22.56 17.77
C SER A 953 82.76 23.74 18.45
N GLN A 954 83.71 23.48 19.36
CA GLN A 954 84.54 24.51 19.98
C GLN A 954 85.92 23.98 20.39
N SER A 955 86.95 24.80 20.23
CA SER A 955 88.30 24.50 20.71
C SER A 955 88.55 25.05 22.11
N TYR A 956 89.22 24.24 22.94
CA TYR A 956 89.59 24.55 24.32
C TYR A 956 91.09 24.33 24.55
N PRO A 957 91.71 25.03 25.52
CA PRO A 957 93.13 24.86 25.80
C PRO A 957 93.44 23.47 26.38
N LEU A 958 94.59 22.91 25.99
CA LEU A 958 95.20 21.72 26.56
C LEU A 958 96.38 22.13 27.45
N ILE A 959 96.31 21.81 28.73
CA ILE A 959 97.31 22.12 29.76
C ILE A 959 98.05 20.83 30.14
N THR A 960 99.37 20.90 30.28
CA THR A 960 100.19 19.78 30.78
C THR A 960 100.35 19.89 32.29
N GLU A 961 100.17 18.80 33.03
CA GLU A 961 100.53 18.76 34.45
C GLU A 961 102.05 18.97 34.59
N ALA A 962 102.46 20.16 35.00
CA ALA A 962 103.83 20.37 35.46
C ALA A 962 103.97 19.72 36.84
N ASN A 963 104.92 18.78 37.00
CA ASN A 963 105.26 18.13 38.26
C ASN A 963 105.34 19.15 39.41
N GLN A 964 104.36 19.15 40.32
CA GLN A 964 104.52 19.67 41.67
C GLN A 964 105.33 18.66 42.48
N ALA A 965 106.66 18.70 42.32
CA ALA A 965 107.61 18.06 43.22
C ALA A 965 108.98 18.74 43.06
N ASP A 966 109.12 19.94 43.62
CA ASP A 966 110.35 20.46 44.26
C ASP A 966 110.11 21.92 44.68
N ASN A 967 109.56 22.08 45.87
CA ASN A 967 109.81 23.25 46.72
C ASN A 967 109.40 22.87 48.15
N ASP A 968 110.18 21.96 48.73
CA ASP A 968 110.31 21.87 50.18
C ASP A 968 111.78 22.17 50.54
N GLY A 969 111.97 23.11 51.47
CA GLY A 969 113.21 23.31 52.22
C GLY A 969 114.11 24.49 51.81
N GLY A 970 113.99 25.63 52.51
CA GLY A 970 115.06 26.65 52.49
C GLY A 970 114.80 28.01 53.14
N GLU A 971 114.41 28.02 54.42
CA GLU A 971 114.61 29.06 55.46
C GLU A 971 114.84 30.56 55.11
N GLY A 972 114.08 31.43 55.79
CA GLY A 972 114.68 32.27 56.85
C GLY A 972 114.71 33.81 56.70
N ARG A 973 113.97 34.48 57.60
CA ARG A 973 114.10 35.87 58.12
C ARG A 973 113.78 37.06 57.18
N PHE A 974 112.55 37.58 57.25
CA PHE A 974 112.10 38.72 58.06
C PHE A 974 110.58 38.81 58.03
#